data_AF-A0A959H4F7-F1
#
_entry.id   AF-A0A959H4F7-F1
#
_cell.length_a   1.000
_cell.length_b   1.000
_cell.length_c   1.000
_cell.angle_alpha   90.00
_cell.angle_beta   90.00
_cell.angle_gamma   90.00
#
_symmetry.space_group_name_H-M   'P 1'
#
loop_
_entity.id
_entity.type
_entity.pdbx_description
1 polymer ?
#
loop_
_entity_poly.entity_id
_entity_poly.type
_entity_poly.pdbx_seq_one_letter_code
_entity_poly.pdbx_strand_id
1 'polypeptide(L)'
;GVRNVNDKRMRNPAEWAIRIEDVKPQVRLAGTGVIMPNSDGLIFPFEAVGLNAVEVEVFKIHHNNILQFLQVNELDGNSELYRVGQIIMQKKIPLINLNPGANASEWTRYALDLKELIREDGQAIYQIRLGFRPEYSTYFCGNGQEEDAGSAALTIAQDEEGEMESIMDNWYGFGGYYPGYSWEHREDPCRSAYYNADRFVQRNVIASNLGLIAKGGTDNSYLVVVSDLRTAAPLSGAKLRFYDFQQQLLAEASTGSEGTATAALLRKPFVVIAEHGGQRGYLRLEDGNSLSLSRFDVSGAVAQKGLKGFLYGERGVWRPGDSVYLNFILEDQDGKLPPNYPVTFELRDPRGQLQERRSVAQHVNYVYPLHFSTRMDDPTGSWMATVKAGGASFEKPIRIETVKPNRIKIELDFGVKELDAASEPIAATLAASWLHGAPAGNLKAKVEAQLRSGETAFEGYSGFVFDDPARSIESQPSTVFDGTLDGEGKARLQFRLAGQQPMPGKLTANFKTRVFERGGDFSTDARSLPYNPYSVYAGIRIPESKSGEKRLEVNQRGAISLVAVTKDGKPAANRRLSIGLYRLEWRWWWDSGYDNVSRFNSSSHYDAQVREEVATNNKGEAEWSITPEEWGRYLVRVCDTETGHCTGDFFYAGYPWYGEEGNAYRQAAAMITFTSDKPKYNVGEQVKLTLPEGEAGKVLITVENGTRVLESFWAESKQGENTFTFQAKPEMAPTAYAHLAMIQPHAQVKNDLPIRMYGVIPIGVEDPATRLAPKLKIAEELKPEQDFTVEISETTGQPMAYTLAIVDEGLLGLTRFKTPNPWDAFYAKEALGV
;
A
#
# COMPACT_ATOMS: atom_id res chain seq x y z
N GLY A 1 54.75 22.34 -33.05
CA GLY A 1 53.31 22.63 -33.04
C GLY A 1 52.56 21.36 -32.72
N VAL A 2 51.43 21.48 -32.00
CA VAL A 2 50.53 20.38 -31.68
C VAL A 2 50.20 19.59 -32.96
N ARG A 3 50.25 18.26 -32.87
CA ARG A 3 49.95 17.35 -33.97
C ARG A 3 48.69 16.56 -33.66
N ASN A 4 47.85 16.34 -34.66
CA ASN A 4 46.69 15.48 -34.49
C ASN A 4 47.08 13.99 -34.57
N VAL A 5 46.11 13.09 -34.35
CA VAL A 5 46.28 11.62 -34.41
C VAL A 5 46.77 11.10 -35.77
N ASN A 6 46.71 11.94 -36.82
CA ASN A 6 47.21 11.65 -38.17
C ASN A 6 48.54 12.36 -38.46
N ASP A 7 49.26 12.77 -37.41
CA ASP A 7 50.59 13.40 -37.41
C ASP A 7 50.70 14.72 -38.20
N LYS A 8 49.56 15.37 -38.49
CA LYS A 8 49.52 16.68 -39.15
C LYS A 8 49.73 17.79 -38.13
N ARG A 9 50.70 18.67 -38.42
CA ARG A 9 50.99 19.86 -37.61
C ARG A 9 49.94 20.95 -37.81
N MET A 10 49.52 21.55 -36.71
CA MET A 10 48.70 22.76 -36.71
C MET A 10 49.42 23.89 -37.48
N ARG A 11 48.70 24.52 -38.42
CA ARG A 11 49.30 25.41 -39.44
C ARG A 11 49.60 26.83 -38.94
N ASN A 12 48.75 27.35 -38.05
CA ASN A 12 48.90 28.68 -37.47
C ASN A 12 48.99 28.56 -35.94
N PRO A 13 49.75 29.42 -35.25
CA PRO A 13 49.62 29.56 -33.81
C PRO A 13 48.19 30.01 -33.48
N ALA A 14 47.62 29.45 -32.41
CA ALA A 14 46.36 29.86 -31.84
C ALA A 14 46.53 30.12 -30.36
N GLU A 15 45.86 31.14 -29.88
CA GLU A 15 45.81 31.53 -28.48
C GLU A 15 44.34 31.44 -28.07
N TRP A 16 44.07 30.77 -26.95
CA TRP A 16 42.74 30.66 -26.37
C TRP A 16 42.78 31.24 -24.98
N ALA A 17 41.91 32.22 -24.71
CA ALA A 17 41.67 32.68 -23.36
C ALA A 17 40.80 31.64 -22.64
N ILE A 18 41.33 31.04 -21.57
CA ILE A 18 40.56 30.16 -20.68
C ILE A 18 40.17 31.00 -19.47
N ARG A 19 38.86 31.12 -19.21
CA ARG A 19 38.34 31.67 -17.96
C ARG A 19 38.06 30.50 -17.02
N ILE A 20 38.91 30.34 -16.02
CA ILE A 20 38.67 29.41 -14.92
C ILE A 20 37.84 30.20 -13.90
N GLU A 21 36.60 29.78 -13.66
CA GLU A 21 35.77 30.37 -12.62
C GLU A 21 36.19 29.77 -11.27
N ASP A 22 36.50 30.61 -10.30
CA ASP A 22 36.77 30.16 -8.93
C ASP A 22 35.52 29.53 -8.32
N VAL A 23 35.71 28.47 -7.53
CA VAL A 23 34.61 27.80 -6.85
C VAL A 23 34.10 28.70 -5.73
N LYS A 24 32.80 29.00 -5.75
CA LYS A 24 32.16 29.82 -4.72
C LYS A 24 32.23 29.13 -3.35
N PRO A 25 32.41 29.87 -2.24
CA PRO A 25 32.50 29.30 -0.90
C PRO A 25 31.18 28.65 -0.47
N GLN A 26 31.21 27.39 -0.08
CA GLN A 26 30.01 26.64 0.31
C GLN A 26 30.32 25.60 1.39
N VAL A 27 29.28 25.24 2.15
CA VAL A 27 29.28 24.14 3.12
C VAL A 27 28.05 23.26 2.90
N ARG A 28 28.18 21.95 3.09
CA ARG A 28 27.05 21.01 3.07
C ARG A 28 27.22 19.89 4.09
N LEU A 29 26.10 19.33 4.56
CA LEU A 29 26.13 18.20 5.48
C LEU A 29 26.44 16.90 4.76
N ALA A 30 27.19 16.02 5.41
CA ALA A 30 27.32 14.63 5.00
C ALA A 30 26.33 13.78 5.79
N GLY A 31 25.35 13.18 5.10
CA GLY A 31 24.31 12.34 5.70
C GLY A 31 23.15 13.11 6.34
N THR A 32 22.11 12.38 6.74
CA THR A 32 20.82 12.95 7.22
C THR A 32 20.35 12.39 8.56
N GLY A 33 21.15 11.54 9.21
CA GLY A 33 20.77 10.89 10.47
C GLY A 33 20.79 11.86 11.67
N VAL A 34 19.83 11.69 12.58
CA VAL A 34 19.68 12.49 13.81
C VAL A 34 20.20 11.76 15.06
N ILE A 35 20.17 10.42 15.06
CA ILE A 35 20.64 9.63 16.19
C ILE A 35 22.11 9.30 15.95
N MET A 36 22.97 9.57 16.93
CA MET A 36 24.40 9.28 16.90
C MET A 36 24.75 8.23 17.96
N PRO A 37 24.84 6.94 17.59
CA PRO A 37 25.35 5.91 18.48
C PRO A 37 26.82 6.17 18.81
N ASN A 38 27.23 5.98 20.07
CA ASN A 38 28.58 6.31 20.55
C ASN A 38 29.61 5.20 20.21
N SER A 39 29.61 4.71 18.97
CA SER A 39 30.46 3.60 18.50
C SER A 39 31.94 4.00 18.44
N ASP A 40 32.22 5.18 17.88
CA ASP A 40 33.58 5.69 17.61
C ASP A 40 33.76 7.17 18.02
N GLY A 41 32.88 7.70 18.88
CA GLY A 41 32.82 9.12 19.25
C GLY A 41 31.62 9.86 18.64
N LEU A 42 31.39 11.10 19.07
CA LEU A 42 30.29 11.93 18.56
C LEU A 42 30.80 12.73 17.36
N ILE A 43 31.00 12.02 16.24
CA ILE A 43 31.57 12.60 15.02
C ILE A 43 30.48 13.22 14.16
N PHE A 44 30.64 14.50 13.80
CA PHE A 44 29.73 15.22 12.92
C PHE A 44 30.40 15.51 11.57
N PRO A 45 30.12 14.72 10.51
CA PRO A 45 30.73 14.91 9.21
C PRO A 45 30.04 15.99 8.38
N PHE A 46 30.83 16.76 7.65
CA PHE A 46 30.39 17.81 6.72
C PHE A 46 31.40 17.98 5.57
N GLU A 47 31.02 18.68 4.52
CA GLU A 47 31.89 19.00 3.39
C GLU A 47 31.93 20.52 3.19
N ALA A 48 33.09 21.03 2.77
CA ALA A 48 33.27 22.45 2.47
C ALA A 48 34.17 22.64 1.24
N VAL A 49 33.95 23.74 0.54
CA VAL A 49 34.73 24.19 -0.63
C VAL A 49 34.83 25.71 -0.62
N GLY A 50 35.92 26.26 -1.16
CA GLY A 50 36.21 27.68 -1.22
C GLY A 50 36.42 28.34 0.15
N LEU A 51 36.75 27.57 1.18
CA LEU A 51 36.78 28.01 2.58
C LEU A 51 38.06 27.53 3.28
N ASN A 52 38.60 28.37 4.16
CA ASN A 52 39.72 28.04 5.07
C ASN A 52 39.26 27.76 6.51
N ALA A 53 38.05 28.18 6.87
CA ALA A 53 37.46 28.00 8.20
C ALA A 53 35.94 27.93 8.10
N VAL A 54 35.30 27.38 9.14
CA VAL A 54 33.84 27.41 9.31
C VAL A 54 33.49 27.99 10.68
N GLU A 55 32.34 28.64 10.75
CA GLU A 55 31.69 29.04 12.00
C GLU A 55 30.81 27.90 12.48
N VAL A 56 31.04 27.43 13.71
CA VAL A 56 30.24 26.37 14.33
C VAL A 56 29.44 26.96 15.47
N GLU A 57 28.12 26.80 15.40
CA GLU A 57 27.20 27.16 16.47
C GLU A 57 26.48 25.90 16.98
N VAL A 58 26.32 25.80 18.29
CA VAL A 58 25.58 24.71 18.93
C VAL A 58 24.40 25.25 19.70
N PHE A 59 23.21 24.83 19.30
CA PHE A 59 21.96 25.11 19.98
C PHE A 59 21.54 23.87 20.80
N LYS A 60 21.26 24.04 22.09
CA LYS A 60 20.86 22.95 22.99
C LYS A 60 19.36 23.03 23.28
N ILE A 61 18.62 21.98 22.91
CA ILE A 61 17.24 21.75 23.32
C ILE A 61 17.27 20.95 24.63
N HIS A 62 16.68 21.51 25.69
CA HIS A 62 16.75 20.92 27.02
C HIS A 62 15.87 19.67 27.16
N HIS A 63 16.34 18.65 27.87
CA HIS A 63 15.64 17.35 27.98
C HIS A 63 14.22 17.46 28.58
N ASN A 64 13.98 18.44 29.45
CA ASN A 64 12.67 18.72 30.05
C ASN A 64 11.71 19.43 29.08
N ASN A 65 12.20 19.96 27.95
CA ASN A 65 11.42 20.66 26.93
C ASN A 65 11.23 19.82 25.65
N ILE A 66 11.79 18.60 25.57
CA ILE A 66 11.71 17.78 24.35
C ILE A 66 10.26 17.40 24.01
N LEU A 67 9.42 17.15 25.02
CA LEU A 67 7.99 16.90 24.77
C LEU A 67 7.33 18.08 24.04
N GLN A 68 7.65 19.31 24.46
CA GLN A 68 7.15 20.52 23.80
C GLN A 68 7.74 20.69 22.39
N PHE A 69 9.03 20.42 22.23
CA PHE A 69 9.68 20.43 20.92
C PHE A 69 8.97 19.48 19.94
N LEU A 70 8.66 18.26 20.37
CA LEU A 70 8.04 17.24 19.52
C LEU A 70 6.61 17.57 19.10
N GLN A 71 5.88 18.40 19.88
CA GLN A 71 4.53 18.83 19.50
C GLN A 71 4.52 19.67 18.21
N VAL A 72 5.64 20.33 17.90
CA VAL A 72 5.80 21.21 16.74
C VAL A 72 6.73 20.59 15.70
N ASN A 73 7.69 19.75 16.13
CA ASN A 73 8.78 19.26 15.30
C ASN A 73 8.91 17.74 15.30
N GLU A 74 9.40 17.19 14.20
CA GLU A 74 10.09 15.89 14.21
C GLU A 74 11.48 16.03 14.84
N LEU A 75 12.21 14.93 15.04
CA LEU A 75 13.55 14.96 15.64
C LEU A 75 14.55 15.80 14.83
N ASP A 76 14.35 15.98 13.52
CA ASP A 76 15.14 16.82 12.61
C ASP A 76 14.57 18.24 12.40
N GLY A 77 13.44 18.58 13.03
CA GLY A 77 12.77 19.87 12.85
C GLY A 77 13.48 21.06 13.53
N ASN A 78 13.14 22.27 13.09
CA ASN A 78 13.81 23.51 13.47
C ASN A 78 12.85 24.69 13.78
N SER A 79 11.56 24.42 13.97
CA SER A 79 10.56 25.45 14.25
C SER A 79 10.48 25.76 15.74
N GLU A 80 10.30 27.05 16.06
CA GLU A 80 10.10 27.57 17.43
C GLU A 80 11.18 27.17 18.47
N LEU A 81 12.43 26.95 18.02
CA LEU A 81 13.50 26.40 18.86
C LEU A 81 13.79 27.24 20.12
N TYR A 82 13.69 28.56 20.05
CA TYR A 82 13.90 29.46 21.20
C TYR A 82 12.90 29.26 22.34
N ARG A 83 11.78 28.56 22.12
CA ARG A 83 10.85 28.18 23.19
C ARG A 83 11.35 27.01 24.03
N VAL A 84 12.27 26.22 23.49
CA VAL A 84 12.66 24.90 24.04
C VAL A 84 14.17 24.76 24.28
N GLY A 85 14.97 25.68 23.78
CA GLY A 85 16.43 25.66 23.87
C GLY A 85 17.07 27.02 23.69
N GLN A 86 18.41 27.03 23.68
CA GLN A 86 19.23 28.22 23.53
C GLN A 86 20.60 27.87 22.90
N ILE A 87 21.31 28.88 22.40
CA ILE A 87 22.69 28.72 21.94
C ILE A 87 23.59 28.53 23.16
N ILE A 88 24.51 27.57 23.09
CA ILE A 88 25.45 27.29 24.19
C ILE A 88 26.90 27.52 23.79
N MET A 89 27.19 27.65 22.49
CA MET A 89 28.54 27.79 21.99
C MET A 89 28.53 28.32 20.55
N GLN A 90 29.45 29.26 20.25
CA GLN A 90 29.87 29.63 18.91
C GLN A 90 31.40 29.60 18.84
N LYS A 91 31.97 29.03 17.77
CA LYS A 91 33.41 28.88 17.60
C LYS A 91 33.81 28.82 16.13
N LYS A 92 34.82 29.63 15.78
CA LYS A 92 35.58 29.49 14.53
C LYS A 92 36.44 28.24 14.57
N ILE A 93 36.31 27.37 13.56
CA ILE A 93 37.13 26.18 13.39
C ILE A 93 37.93 26.29 12.08
N PRO A 94 39.26 26.46 12.14
CA PRO A 94 40.11 26.38 10.95
C PRO A 94 40.06 24.99 10.33
N LEU A 95 39.75 24.90 9.04
CA LEU A 95 39.60 23.61 8.33
C LEU A 95 40.92 22.85 8.24
N ILE A 96 42.05 23.56 8.20
CA ILE A 96 43.40 22.97 8.23
C ILE A 96 43.65 22.13 9.49
N ASN A 97 42.99 22.45 10.61
CA ASN A 97 43.11 21.68 11.85
C ASN A 97 42.35 20.34 11.78
N LEU A 98 41.31 20.27 10.95
CA LEU A 98 40.50 19.06 10.76
C LEU A 98 41.09 18.15 9.69
N ASN A 99 41.63 18.73 8.59
CA ASN A 99 42.29 17.99 7.53
C ASN A 99 43.44 18.82 6.92
N PRO A 100 44.70 18.61 7.36
CA PRO A 100 45.86 19.37 6.87
C PRO A 100 46.16 19.20 5.38
N GLY A 101 45.67 18.12 4.75
CA GLY A 101 45.90 17.81 3.33
C GLY A 101 44.76 18.24 2.40
N ALA A 102 43.74 18.92 2.93
CA ALA A 102 42.57 19.33 2.16
C ALA A 102 42.89 20.42 1.12
N ASN A 103 42.30 20.31 -0.06
CA ASN A 103 42.37 21.36 -1.08
C ASN A 103 41.11 22.21 -1.00
N ALA A 104 41.26 23.51 -0.68
CA ALA A 104 40.13 24.43 -0.57
C ALA A 104 39.38 24.63 -1.91
N SER A 105 40.00 24.36 -3.06
CA SER A 105 39.36 24.47 -4.37
C SER A 105 38.44 23.29 -4.72
N GLU A 106 38.43 22.23 -3.92
CA GLU A 106 37.61 21.03 -4.16
C GLU A 106 36.73 20.73 -2.96
N TRP A 107 35.58 20.08 -3.20
CA TRP A 107 34.72 19.59 -2.12
C TRP A 107 35.49 18.58 -1.27
N THR A 108 35.85 18.99 -0.06
CA THR A 108 36.59 18.14 0.88
C THR A 108 35.71 17.81 2.08
N ARG A 109 35.79 16.56 2.52
CA ARG A 109 35.10 16.07 3.71
C ARG A 109 35.91 16.31 4.98
N TYR A 110 35.22 16.83 5.98
CA TYR A 110 35.71 17.14 7.32
C TYR A 110 34.81 16.50 8.37
N ALA A 111 35.31 16.41 9.60
CA ALA A 111 34.60 15.79 10.71
C ALA A 111 34.86 16.59 11.99
N LEU A 112 33.80 17.01 12.69
CA LEU A 112 33.90 17.62 14.01
C LEU A 112 33.79 16.55 15.09
N ASP A 113 34.66 16.60 16.11
CA ASP A 113 34.44 15.86 17.35
C ASP A 113 33.57 16.70 18.29
N LEU A 114 32.31 16.33 18.44
CA LEU A 114 31.38 17.07 19.28
C LEU A 114 31.74 16.96 20.77
N LYS A 115 32.51 15.95 21.22
CA LYS A 115 32.91 15.86 22.64
C LYS A 115 33.77 17.04 23.09
N GLU A 116 34.49 17.68 22.16
CA GLU A 116 35.27 18.89 22.44
C GLU A 116 34.41 20.16 22.43
N LEU A 117 33.18 20.08 21.91
CA LEU A 117 32.28 21.21 21.66
C LEU A 117 31.10 21.26 22.64
N ILE A 118 30.64 20.11 23.13
CA ILE A 118 29.52 19.99 24.04
C ILE A 118 29.88 19.22 25.30
N ARG A 119 29.40 19.71 26.45
CA ARG A 119 29.36 18.90 27.67
C ARG A 119 28.23 17.88 27.51
N GLU A 120 28.59 16.59 27.46
CA GLU A 120 27.69 15.49 27.15
C GLU A 120 26.48 15.45 28.10
N ASP A 121 25.30 15.78 27.57
CA ASP A 121 23.99 15.55 28.17
C ASP A 121 23.26 14.55 27.26
N GLY A 122 23.40 13.26 27.56
CA GLY A 122 22.82 12.16 26.76
C GLY A 122 21.28 12.11 26.72
N GLN A 123 20.62 13.13 27.28
CA GLN A 123 19.17 13.28 27.30
C GLN A 123 18.69 14.47 26.46
N ALA A 124 19.58 15.38 26.07
CA ALA A 124 19.29 16.58 25.29
C ALA A 124 19.38 16.32 23.78
N ILE A 125 18.77 17.21 22.99
CA ILE A 125 18.98 17.29 21.55
C ILE A 125 19.88 18.50 21.29
N TYR A 126 20.92 18.33 20.47
CA TYR A 126 21.79 19.43 20.05
C TYR A 126 21.56 19.70 18.58
N GLN A 127 21.38 20.95 18.16
CA GLN A 127 21.40 21.33 16.76
C GLN A 127 22.76 21.93 16.45
N ILE A 128 23.51 21.26 15.59
CA ILE A 128 24.80 21.73 15.09
C ILE A 128 24.53 22.57 13.86
N ARG A 129 24.96 23.83 13.87
CA ARG A 129 24.80 24.80 12.80
C ARG A 129 26.18 25.18 12.27
N LEU A 130 26.37 25.08 10.96
CA LEU A 130 27.61 25.41 10.27
C LEU A 130 27.36 26.54 9.30
N GLY A 131 28.08 27.63 9.50
CA GLY A 131 28.11 28.76 8.58
C GLY A 131 29.53 29.18 8.26
N PHE A 132 29.67 30.29 7.56
CA PHE A 132 30.98 30.85 7.21
C PHE A 132 30.88 32.34 6.95
N ARG A 133 31.95 33.07 7.30
CA ARG A 133 32.05 34.52 7.17
C ARG A 133 32.86 34.90 5.91
N PRO A 134 32.75 36.16 5.43
CA PRO A 134 33.56 36.64 4.31
C PRO A 134 35.06 36.37 4.45
N GLU A 135 35.61 36.59 5.65
CA GLU A 135 37.03 36.40 5.96
C GLU A 135 37.49 34.93 5.88
N TYR A 136 36.56 33.98 5.78
CA TYR A 136 36.88 32.56 5.68
C TYR A 136 36.99 32.10 4.23
N SER A 137 36.51 32.91 3.29
CA SER A 137 36.51 32.59 1.86
C SER A 137 37.92 32.63 1.26
N THR A 138 38.19 31.67 0.37
CA THR A 138 39.38 31.70 -0.51
C THR A 138 39.08 32.33 -1.87
N TYR A 139 37.85 32.81 -2.09
CA TYR A 139 37.41 33.37 -3.36
C TYR A 139 38.06 34.72 -3.63
N PHE A 140 38.60 34.90 -4.85
CA PHE A 140 39.29 36.13 -5.21
C PHE A 140 38.34 37.16 -5.82
N CYS A 141 38.20 38.32 -5.16
CA CYS A 141 37.28 39.39 -5.58
C CYS A 141 37.90 40.48 -6.46
N GLY A 142 39.17 40.34 -6.87
CA GLY A 142 39.88 41.37 -7.65
C GLY A 142 40.30 42.59 -6.82
N ASN A 143 41.26 43.37 -7.33
CA ASN A 143 41.79 44.57 -6.68
C ASN A 143 40.90 45.83 -6.89
N GLY A 144 39.60 45.66 -7.16
CA GLY A 144 38.73 46.73 -7.68
C GLY A 144 37.48 47.08 -6.87
N GLN A 145 37.21 46.37 -5.77
CA GLN A 145 36.12 46.71 -4.83
C GLN A 145 36.60 46.41 -3.40
N GLU A 146 37.52 47.22 -2.89
CA GLU A 146 37.55 47.49 -1.45
C GLU A 146 36.36 48.38 -1.15
N GLU A 147 35.29 47.81 -0.57
CA GLU A 147 34.40 48.41 0.44
C GLU A 147 33.16 47.51 0.60
N ASP A 148 33.03 46.92 1.80
CA ASP A 148 31.86 46.23 2.42
C ASP A 148 32.01 44.75 2.81
N ALA A 149 33.15 44.09 2.59
CA ALA A 149 33.50 42.89 3.37
C ALA A 149 34.07 43.35 4.73
N GLY A 150 33.18 43.80 5.61
CA GLY A 150 33.52 44.36 6.91
C GLY A 150 34.45 43.44 7.72
N SER A 151 35.69 43.88 7.91
CA SER A 151 36.71 43.29 8.79
C SER A 151 36.40 43.54 10.27
N ALA A 152 35.17 43.28 10.70
CA ALA A 152 34.83 43.31 12.11
C ALA A 152 35.49 42.12 12.80
N ALA A 153 36.35 42.41 13.79
CA ALA A 153 37.00 41.41 14.62
C ALA A 153 35.98 40.39 15.19
N LEU A 154 36.44 39.15 15.39
CA LEU A 154 35.77 38.04 16.08
C LEU A 154 35.14 38.51 17.40
N THR A 155 33.91 39.00 17.32
CA THR A 155 33.09 39.29 18.48
C THR A 155 31.84 38.45 18.28
N ILE A 156 31.60 37.52 19.20
CA ILE A 156 30.29 36.86 19.31
C ILE A 156 29.30 38.01 19.44
N ALA A 157 28.45 38.20 18.43
CA ALA A 157 27.45 39.24 18.49
C ALA A 157 26.50 38.85 19.63
N GLN A 158 26.43 39.71 20.64
CA GLN A 158 25.52 39.56 21.76
C GLN A 158 24.44 40.63 21.60
N ASP A 159 23.21 40.26 21.87
CA ASP A 159 22.12 41.24 21.92
C ASP A 159 22.28 42.18 23.13
N GLU A 160 21.38 43.16 23.25
CA GLU A 160 21.40 44.14 24.36
C GLU A 160 21.29 43.49 25.76
N GLU A 161 20.87 42.22 25.82
CA GLU A 161 20.66 41.43 27.04
C GLU A 161 21.84 40.48 27.33
N GLY A 162 22.82 40.40 26.42
CA GLY A 162 24.03 39.58 26.55
C GLY A 162 23.89 38.15 26.00
N GLU A 163 22.79 37.83 25.35
CA GLU A 163 22.54 36.53 24.74
C GLU A 163 23.24 36.42 23.38
N MET A 164 23.69 35.23 23.01
CA MET A 164 24.38 35.01 21.74
C MET A 164 23.41 35.16 20.56
N GLU A 165 23.73 36.02 19.60
CA GLU A 165 22.97 36.14 18.36
C GLU A 165 23.26 34.96 17.43
N SER A 166 22.19 34.33 16.94
CA SER A 166 22.27 33.17 16.04
C SER A 166 22.86 33.52 14.68
N ILE A 167 23.79 32.68 14.20
CA ILE A 167 24.29 32.77 12.82
C ILE A 167 23.20 32.50 11.77
N MET A 168 22.06 31.93 12.18
CA MET A 168 20.94 31.60 11.29
C MET A 168 19.90 32.73 11.16
N ASP A 169 19.95 33.75 12.00
CA ASP A 169 18.88 34.77 12.08
C ASP A 169 19.13 35.97 11.15
N ASN A 170 20.32 36.03 10.53
CA ASN A 170 20.75 37.18 9.75
C ASN A 170 20.46 37.03 8.24
N TRP A 171 19.33 37.60 7.81
CA TRP A 171 18.87 37.60 6.41
C TRP A 171 19.69 38.49 5.45
N TYR A 172 20.47 39.45 5.98
CA TYR A 172 21.28 40.37 5.17
C TYR A 172 22.77 39.98 5.13
N GLY A 173 23.11 38.86 5.78
CA GLY A 173 24.48 38.39 5.95
C GLY A 173 25.22 39.12 7.08
N PHE A 174 26.37 38.59 7.49
CA PHE A 174 27.09 39.03 8.70
C PHE A 174 27.39 40.54 8.80
N GLY A 175 27.38 41.29 7.70
CA GLY A 175 27.56 42.75 7.69
C GLY A 175 26.28 43.59 7.73
N GLY A 176 25.09 42.96 7.76
CA GLY A 176 23.81 43.66 7.83
C GLY A 176 23.42 44.40 6.54
N TYR A 177 22.43 45.30 6.64
CA TYR A 177 21.98 46.11 5.51
C TYR A 177 23.03 47.19 5.16
N TYR A 178 23.44 47.24 3.90
CA TYR A 178 24.40 48.22 3.39
C TYR A 178 23.82 49.09 2.25
N PRO A 179 24.28 50.34 2.09
CA PRO A 179 23.82 51.23 1.02
C PRO A 179 24.01 50.61 -0.38
N GLY A 180 22.97 50.64 -1.21
CA GLY A 180 23.02 50.04 -2.54
C GLY A 180 22.82 48.53 -2.57
N TYR A 181 22.36 47.91 -1.48
CA TYR A 181 21.94 46.51 -1.47
C TYR A 181 20.94 46.18 -2.61
N SER A 182 21.24 45.11 -3.35
CA SER A 182 20.36 44.47 -4.32
C SER A 182 20.17 43.01 -3.93
N TRP A 183 18.99 42.46 -4.17
CA TRP A 183 18.71 41.06 -3.86
C TRP A 183 19.62 40.09 -4.63
N GLU A 184 20.07 40.48 -5.84
CA GLU A 184 21.02 39.72 -6.65
C GLU A 184 22.40 39.59 -6.01
N HIS A 185 22.77 40.49 -5.08
CA HIS A 185 24.05 40.43 -4.36
C HIS A 185 24.20 39.17 -3.51
N ARG A 186 23.09 38.48 -3.20
CA ARG A 186 23.15 37.18 -2.52
C ARG A 186 23.91 36.15 -3.31
N GLU A 187 23.98 36.24 -4.63
CA GLU A 187 24.68 35.26 -5.47
C GLU A 187 26.17 35.59 -5.70
N ASP A 188 26.66 36.69 -5.14
CA ASP A 188 28.02 37.21 -5.33
C ASP A 188 28.89 37.06 -4.06
N PRO A 189 29.87 36.13 -4.02
CA PRO A 189 30.76 35.91 -2.87
C PRO A 189 31.55 37.14 -2.42
N CYS A 190 31.63 38.18 -3.25
CA CYS A 190 32.31 39.43 -2.92
C CYS A 190 31.42 40.42 -2.16
N ARG A 191 30.16 40.06 -1.89
CA ARG A 191 29.19 40.87 -1.15
C ARG A 191 28.83 40.20 0.17
N SER A 192 28.65 41.01 1.21
CA SER A 192 28.24 40.53 2.55
C SER A 192 26.92 39.74 2.51
N ALA A 193 26.00 40.14 1.62
CA ALA A 193 24.73 39.47 1.37
C ALA A 193 24.86 37.98 0.97
N TYR A 194 26.02 37.53 0.48
CA TYR A 194 26.26 36.12 0.17
C TYR A 194 26.30 35.23 1.41
N TYR A 195 26.81 35.76 2.52
CA TYR A 195 27.12 35.03 3.75
C TYR A 195 25.95 35.06 4.73
N ASN A 196 24.85 34.43 4.33
CA ASN A 196 23.59 34.40 5.07
C ASN A 196 23.09 32.96 5.29
N ALA A 197 22.04 32.81 6.10
CA ALA A 197 21.47 31.53 6.51
C ALA A 197 21.05 30.59 5.35
N ASP A 198 20.71 31.11 4.17
CA ASP A 198 20.36 30.31 2.99
C ASP A 198 21.54 29.43 2.49
N ARG A 199 22.77 29.75 2.89
CA ARG A 199 23.99 28.98 2.56
C ARG A 199 24.59 28.24 3.74
N PHE A 200 23.95 28.32 4.89
CA PHE A 200 24.37 27.62 6.09
C PHE A 200 23.60 26.32 6.23
N VAL A 201 24.14 25.40 7.01
CA VAL A 201 23.53 24.09 7.21
C VAL A 201 23.37 23.79 8.68
N GLN A 202 22.33 23.05 9.01
CA GLN A 202 22.05 22.67 10.38
C GLN A 202 21.47 21.27 10.48
N ARG A 203 21.77 20.57 11.58
CA ARG A 203 21.24 19.24 11.86
C ARG A 203 21.10 19.00 13.35
N ASN A 204 19.94 18.49 13.74
CA ASN A 204 19.72 17.99 15.09
C ASN A 204 20.46 16.68 15.28
N VAL A 205 21.01 16.48 16.48
CA VAL A 205 21.73 15.28 16.85
C VAL A 205 21.43 14.88 18.30
N ILE A 206 21.30 13.57 18.53
CA ILE A 206 21.03 12.98 19.84
C ILE A 206 22.08 11.89 20.10
N ALA A 207 22.81 12.02 21.20
CA ALA A 207 23.78 11.04 21.65
C ALA A 207 23.08 9.90 22.41
N SER A 208 22.60 8.89 21.68
CA SER A 208 21.87 7.76 22.27
C SER A 208 22.16 6.45 21.53
N ASN A 209 22.30 5.38 22.30
CA ASN A 209 22.43 4.02 21.75
C ASN A 209 21.07 3.31 21.67
N LEU A 210 19.97 3.95 22.09
CA LEU A 210 18.66 3.30 22.14
C LEU A 210 17.97 3.33 20.77
N GLY A 211 17.71 2.14 20.24
CA GLY A 211 16.81 1.92 19.10
C GLY A 211 15.42 1.59 19.62
N LEU A 212 14.39 2.24 19.07
CA LEU A 212 12.99 2.00 19.44
C LEU A 212 12.21 1.55 18.21
N ILE A 213 11.40 0.49 18.40
CA ILE A 213 10.33 0.11 17.48
C ILE A 213 9.05 0.07 18.30
N ALA A 214 7.99 0.70 17.80
CA ALA A 214 6.67 0.62 18.40
C ALA A 214 5.68 0.07 17.37
N LYS A 215 4.77 -0.78 17.84
CA LYS A 215 3.66 -1.37 17.08
C LYS A 215 2.38 -1.10 17.84
N GLY A 216 1.42 -0.44 17.19
CA GLY A 216 0.22 0.09 17.84
C GLY A 216 -1.03 -0.50 17.24
N GLY A 217 -1.78 -1.26 18.02
CA GLY A 217 -3.03 -1.88 17.61
C GLY A 217 -4.22 -0.92 17.59
N THR A 218 -5.25 -1.26 16.82
CA THR A 218 -6.54 -0.53 16.82
C THR A 218 -7.29 -0.63 18.16
N ASP A 219 -6.89 -1.55 19.04
CA ASP A 219 -7.38 -1.70 20.41
C ASP A 219 -6.60 -0.86 21.45
N ASN A 220 -5.69 0.02 21.01
CA ASN A 220 -4.75 0.79 21.84
C ASN A 220 -3.76 -0.07 22.65
N SER A 221 -3.50 -1.31 22.23
CA SER A 221 -2.34 -2.06 22.69
C SER A 221 -1.08 -1.60 21.96
N TYR A 222 0.01 -1.39 22.69
CA TYR A 222 1.30 -0.97 22.13
C TYR A 222 2.38 -1.95 22.56
N LEU A 223 3.03 -2.57 21.58
CA LEU A 223 4.29 -3.29 21.79
C LEU A 223 5.45 -2.33 21.48
N VAL A 224 6.33 -2.12 22.44
CA VAL A 224 7.57 -1.35 22.26
C VAL A 224 8.75 -2.28 22.44
N VAL A 225 9.68 -2.21 21.49
CA VAL A 225 10.94 -2.96 21.48
C VAL A 225 12.08 -1.96 21.58
N VAL A 226 12.98 -2.19 22.54
CA VAL A 226 14.17 -1.39 22.79
C VAL A 226 15.41 -2.24 22.55
N SER A 227 16.30 -1.77 21.69
CA SER A 227 17.57 -2.42 21.36
C SER A 227 18.76 -1.45 21.45
N ASP A 228 19.97 -1.99 21.58
CA ASP A 228 21.21 -1.22 21.47
C ASP A 228 21.60 -1.10 20.00
N LEU A 229 21.57 0.11 19.43
CA LEU A 229 21.89 0.37 18.02
C LEU A 229 23.29 -0.09 17.60
N ARG A 230 24.24 -0.18 18.54
CA ARG A 230 25.62 -0.61 18.24
C ARG A 230 25.71 -2.10 18.00
N THR A 231 24.88 -2.89 18.68
CA THR A 231 24.96 -4.36 18.69
C THR A 231 23.69 -5.05 18.16
N ALA A 232 22.63 -4.28 17.91
CA ALA A 232 21.25 -4.72 17.70
C ALA A 232 20.64 -5.55 18.84
N ALA A 233 21.33 -5.74 19.98
CA ALA A 233 20.85 -6.59 21.06
C ALA A 233 19.64 -6.00 21.81
N PRO A 234 18.67 -6.82 22.22
CA PRO A 234 17.56 -6.35 23.04
C PRO A 234 18.05 -5.80 24.39
N LEU A 235 17.42 -4.72 24.86
CA LEU A 235 17.77 -4.05 26.11
C LEU A 235 16.71 -4.30 27.18
N SER A 236 17.08 -5.05 28.21
CA SER A 236 16.22 -5.32 29.37
C SER A 236 16.23 -4.18 30.39
N GLY A 237 15.09 -3.94 31.04
CA GLY A 237 14.97 -2.93 32.10
C GLY A 237 14.95 -1.48 31.61
N ALA A 238 14.76 -1.23 30.31
CA ALA A 238 14.54 0.11 29.79
C ALA A 238 13.16 0.60 30.24
N LYS A 239 13.11 1.78 30.86
CA LYS A 239 11.86 2.40 31.33
C LYS A 239 11.18 3.11 30.19
N LEU A 240 9.91 2.82 29.96
CA LEU A 240 9.09 3.43 28.93
C LEU A 240 8.05 4.34 29.56
N ARG A 241 7.88 5.54 29.01
CA ARG A 241 6.82 6.47 29.41
C ARG A 241 6.05 6.92 28.18
N PHE A 242 4.73 6.73 28.22
CA PHE A 242 3.83 7.12 27.14
C PHE A 242 3.13 8.42 27.52
N TYR A 243 3.15 9.40 26.61
CA TYR A 243 2.47 10.68 26.80
C TYR A 243 1.46 10.90 25.69
N ASP A 244 0.36 11.60 26.01
CA ASP A 244 -0.52 12.16 24.98
C ASP A 244 0.01 13.48 24.43
N PHE A 245 -0.73 14.05 23.48
CA PHE A 245 -0.37 15.32 22.84
C PHE A 245 -0.38 16.49 23.83
N GLN A 246 -1.12 16.41 24.95
CA GLN A 246 -1.13 17.42 26.02
C GLN A 246 -0.03 17.19 27.06
N GLN A 247 0.94 16.32 26.75
CA GLN A 247 2.06 15.96 27.62
C GLN A 247 1.63 15.29 28.94
N GLN A 248 0.43 14.72 29.01
CA GLN A 248 -0.01 13.98 30.18
C GLN A 248 0.51 12.54 30.09
N LEU A 249 1.07 12.05 31.20
CA LEU A 249 1.54 10.67 31.30
C LEU A 249 0.33 9.72 31.24
N LEU A 250 0.34 8.80 30.27
CA LEU A 250 -0.71 7.80 30.08
C LEU A 250 -0.38 6.50 30.80
N ALA A 251 0.85 6.03 30.68
CA ALA A 251 1.33 4.80 31.28
C ALA A 251 2.85 4.77 31.38
N GLU A 252 3.35 3.93 32.28
CA GLU A 252 4.74 3.52 32.35
C GLU A 252 4.85 2.01 32.16
N ALA A 253 5.92 1.56 31.50
CA ALA A 253 6.24 0.15 31.34
C ALA A 253 7.76 -0.05 31.45
N SER A 254 8.20 -1.31 31.55
CA SER A 254 9.63 -1.64 31.53
C SER A 254 9.86 -2.87 30.68
N THR A 255 10.95 -2.87 29.91
CA THR A 255 11.25 -3.98 29.00
C THR A 255 11.71 -5.24 29.73
N GLY A 256 11.22 -6.39 29.25
CA GLY A 256 11.64 -7.72 29.73
C GLY A 256 13.02 -8.15 29.22
N SER A 257 13.36 -9.44 29.34
CA SER A 257 14.65 -9.98 28.85
C SER A 257 14.83 -9.82 27.35
N GLU A 258 13.74 -9.92 26.59
CA GLU A 258 13.70 -9.77 25.14
C GLU A 258 13.70 -8.30 24.67
N GLY A 259 13.88 -7.34 25.58
CA GLY A 259 13.86 -5.93 25.26
C GLY A 259 12.50 -5.41 24.82
N THR A 260 11.43 -6.16 25.08
CA THR A 260 10.05 -5.81 24.71
C THR A 260 9.22 -5.44 25.93
N ALA A 261 8.23 -4.57 25.74
CA ALA A 261 7.19 -4.28 26.72
C ALA A 261 5.87 -4.01 26.01
N THR A 262 4.78 -4.53 26.57
CA THR A 262 3.42 -4.26 26.08
C THR A 262 2.69 -3.35 27.05
N ALA A 263 2.00 -2.34 26.54
CA ALA A 263 1.14 -1.44 27.31
C ALA A 263 -0.24 -1.34 26.66
N ALA A 264 -1.29 -1.54 27.44
CA ALA A 264 -2.66 -1.22 27.03
C ALA A 264 -2.99 0.20 27.50
N LEU A 265 -3.31 1.09 26.57
CA LEU A 265 -3.51 2.51 26.85
C LEU A 265 -4.99 2.90 26.75
N LEU A 266 -5.41 3.84 27.61
CA LEU A 266 -6.79 4.35 27.61
C LEU A 266 -7.13 5.17 26.36
N ARG A 267 -6.11 5.77 25.73
CA ARG A 267 -6.21 6.56 24.50
C ARG A 267 -4.90 6.49 23.73
N LYS A 268 -4.95 6.84 22.44
CA LYS A 268 -3.76 6.88 21.58
C LYS A 268 -2.68 7.79 22.20
N PRO A 269 -1.44 7.30 22.34
CA PRO A 269 -0.29 8.09 22.75
C PRO A 269 0.21 8.94 21.59
N PHE A 270 0.88 10.03 21.94
CA PHE A 270 1.58 10.92 21.03
C PHE A 270 3.07 10.54 20.90
N VAL A 271 3.68 10.15 22.01
CA VAL A 271 5.12 9.85 22.07
C VAL A 271 5.39 8.78 23.14
N VAL A 272 6.38 7.93 22.86
CA VAL A 272 7.02 7.09 23.87
C VAL A 272 8.46 7.53 24.09
N ILE A 273 8.86 7.63 25.35
CA ILE A 273 10.22 7.92 25.78
C ILE A 273 10.79 6.67 26.44
N ALA A 274 11.91 6.17 25.91
CA ALA A 274 12.70 5.12 26.56
C ALA A 274 13.87 5.74 27.34
N GLU A 275 14.12 5.26 28.56
CA GLU A 275 15.23 5.68 29.41
C GLU A 275 16.00 4.44 29.89
N HIS A 276 17.30 4.41 29.62
CA HIS A 276 18.19 3.32 30.04
C HIS A 276 19.64 3.81 30.12
N GLY A 277 20.37 3.47 31.17
CA GLY A 277 21.80 3.81 31.32
C GLY A 277 22.12 5.32 31.28
N GLY A 278 21.18 6.19 31.69
CA GLY A 278 21.34 7.65 31.65
C GLY A 278 21.08 8.29 30.28
N GLN A 279 20.78 7.49 29.26
CA GLN A 279 20.41 7.94 27.91
C GLN A 279 18.89 7.91 27.72
N ARG A 280 18.41 8.69 26.74
CA ARG A 280 17.00 8.67 26.30
C ARG A 280 16.86 8.40 24.81
N GLY A 281 15.75 7.76 24.46
CA GLY A 281 15.28 7.62 23.08
C GLY A 281 13.84 8.11 22.99
N TYR A 282 13.51 8.79 21.90
CA TYR A 282 12.22 9.44 21.69
C TYR A 282 11.61 8.91 20.40
N LEU A 283 10.35 8.49 20.46
CA LEU A 283 9.62 8.02 19.28
C LEU A 283 8.20 8.58 19.29
N ARG A 284 7.88 9.40 18.28
CA ARG A 284 6.51 9.86 18.02
C ARG A 284 5.69 8.69 17.48
N LEU A 285 4.43 8.60 17.92
CA LEU A 285 3.52 7.49 17.67
C LEU A 285 2.30 7.89 16.84
N GLU A 286 2.34 9.03 16.17
CA GLU A 286 1.28 9.49 15.29
C GLU A 286 1.21 8.61 14.02
N ASP A 287 0.00 8.31 13.57
CA ASP A 287 -0.24 7.41 12.43
C ASP A 287 0.51 7.88 11.15
N GLY A 288 0.71 9.18 10.96
CA GLY A 288 1.46 9.74 9.81
C GLY A 288 2.96 9.41 9.80
N ASN A 289 3.52 8.98 10.93
CA ASN A 289 4.91 8.56 11.07
C ASN A 289 5.09 7.03 10.98
N SER A 290 4.01 6.30 10.74
CA SER A 290 4.05 4.85 10.53
C SER A 290 4.83 4.48 9.28
N LEU A 291 5.45 3.30 9.28
CA LEU A 291 6.15 2.80 8.10
C LEU A 291 5.14 2.40 7.05
N SER A 292 5.40 2.75 5.79
CA SER A 292 4.51 2.38 4.71
C SER A 292 4.47 0.85 4.55
N LEU A 293 3.25 0.31 4.56
CA LEU A 293 2.95 -1.09 4.26
C LEU A 293 2.24 -1.28 2.92
N SER A 294 2.11 -0.22 2.10
CA SER A 294 1.31 -0.24 0.86
C SER A 294 1.79 -1.22 -0.20
N ARG A 295 3.04 -1.70 -0.08
CA ARG A 295 3.66 -2.68 -0.98
C ARG A 295 3.49 -4.12 -0.53
N PHE A 296 2.90 -4.35 0.65
CA PHE A 296 2.63 -5.68 1.18
C PHE A 296 1.14 -6.01 1.05
N ASP A 297 0.81 -7.30 1.01
CA ASP A 297 -0.56 -7.77 0.90
C ASP A 297 -1.31 -7.70 2.25
N VAL A 298 -1.48 -6.48 2.76
CA VAL A 298 -2.09 -6.16 4.07
C VAL A 298 -3.56 -5.72 3.99
N SER A 299 -4.14 -5.76 2.79
CA SER A 299 -5.54 -5.42 2.56
C SER A 299 -6.49 -6.56 2.96
N GLY A 300 -7.73 -6.20 3.32
CA GLY A 300 -8.76 -7.14 3.71
C GLY A 300 -9.98 -6.46 4.35
N ALA A 301 -10.89 -7.26 4.90
CA ALA A 301 -12.01 -6.78 5.69
C ALA A 301 -11.51 -6.16 7.01
N VAL A 302 -12.03 -4.99 7.35
CA VAL A 302 -11.66 -4.29 8.59
C VAL A 302 -12.72 -4.58 9.65
N ALA A 303 -12.30 -5.16 10.78
CA ALA A 303 -13.17 -5.29 11.94
C ALA A 303 -13.54 -3.90 12.49
N GLN A 304 -14.84 -3.68 12.70
CA GLN A 304 -15.34 -2.39 13.20
C GLN A 304 -15.23 -2.39 14.72
N LYS A 305 -14.20 -1.75 15.27
CA LYS A 305 -13.95 -1.71 16.73
C LYS A 305 -13.82 -3.10 17.38
N GLY A 306 -13.22 -4.05 16.67
CA GLY A 306 -13.07 -5.45 17.12
C GLY A 306 -14.32 -6.31 16.94
N LEU A 307 -15.37 -5.78 16.29
CA LEU A 307 -16.61 -6.51 16.01
C LEU A 307 -16.76 -6.78 14.51
N LYS A 308 -17.36 -7.92 14.16
CA LYS A 308 -17.82 -8.20 12.80
C LYS A 308 -19.33 -8.37 12.77
N GLY A 309 -19.90 -8.13 11.59
CA GLY A 309 -21.34 -8.14 11.41
C GLY A 309 -21.73 -8.61 10.02
N PHE A 310 -22.74 -9.47 9.94
CA PHE A 310 -23.25 -9.98 8.68
C PHE A 310 -24.77 -9.80 8.58
N LEU A 311 -25.21 -9.00 7.61
CA LEU A 311 -26.62 -8.74 7.32
C LEU A 311 -27.09 -9.60 6.13
N TYR A 312 -28.21 -10.29 6.28
CA TYR A 312 -28.81 -11.08 5.20
C TYR A 312 -30.33 -11.12 5.27
N GLY A 313 -30.99 -11.12 4.11
CA GLY A 313 -32.45 -11.27 4.00
C GLY A 313 -32.82 -12.63 3.44
N GLU A 314 -34.12 -12.91 3.39
CA GLU A 314 -34.68 -14.13 2.82
C GLU A 314 -34.64 -14.15 1.28
N ARG A 315 -34.53 -12.98 0.65
CA ARG A 315 -34.46 -12.78 -0.81
C ARG A 315 -33.69 -11.51 -1.16
N GLY A 316 -33.56 -11.20 -2.45
CA GLY A 316 -32.75 -10.07 -2.94
C GLY A 316 -33.52 -8.78 -3.25
N VAL A 317 -34.85 -8.82 -3.29
CA VAL A 317 -35.71 -7.67 -3.67
C VAL A 317 -37.11 -7.79 -3.04
N TRP A 318 -37.70 -6.65 -2.68
CA TRP A 318 -39.03 -6.52 -2.09
C TRP A 318 -39.83 -5.43 -2.80
N ARG A 319 -41.14 -5.39 -2.59
CA ARG A 319 -42.01 -4.30 -3.06
C ARG A 319 -42.38 -3.38 -1.90
N PRO A 320 -42.74 -2.11 -2.18
CA PRO A 320 -43.51 -1.31 -1.24
C PRO A 320 -44.73 -2.09 -0.74
N GLY A 321 -44.93 -2.14 0.58
CA GLY A 321 -45.97 -2.92 1.25
C GLY A 321 -45.53 -4.31 1.72
N ASP A 322 -44.40 -4.85 1.23
CA ASP A 322 -43.91 -6.15 1.66
C ASP A 322 -43.30 -6.07 3.07
N SER A 323 -43.42 -7.17 3.81
CA SER A 323 -42.58 -7.43 4.99
C SER A 323 -41.21 -7.95 4.56
N VAL A 324 -40.18 -7.50 5.25
CA VAL A 324 -38.76 -7.80 4.99
C VAL A 324 -38.22 -8.58 6.19
N TYR A 325 -37.75 -9.81 5.95
CA TYR A 325 -37.18 -10.67 6.99
C TYR A 325 -35.64 -10.57 7.00
N LEU A 326 -35.16 -9.39 7.35
CA LEU A 326 -33.73 -9.11 7.52
C LEU A 326 -33.21 -9.69 8.84
N ASN A 327 -32.04 -10.33 8.80
CA ASN A 327 -31.35 -10.86 9.95
C ASN A 327 -29.93 -10.29 10.03
N PHE A 328 -29.41 -10.21 11.25
CA PHE A 328 -28.05 -9.76 11.53
C PHE A 328 -27.33 -10.73 12.45
N ILE A 329 -26.10 -11.10 12.10
CA ILE A 329 -25.22 -11.90 12.96
C ILE A 329 -24.11 -10.97 13.45
N LEU A 330 -23.94 -10.91 14.77
CA LEU A 330 -22.84 -10.19 15.42
C LEU A 330 -21.78 -11.18 15.90
N GLU A 331 -20.53 -10.96 15.54
CA GLU A 331 -19.39 -11.69 16.08
C GLU A 331 -18.53 -10.74 16.95
N ASP A 332 -18.33 -11.14 18.20
CA ASP A 332 -17.45 -10.49 19.17
C ASP A 332 -16.39 -11.49 19.64
N GLN A 333 -15.26 -11.52 18.93
CA GLN A 333 -14.20 -12.48 19.22
C GLN A 333 -13.51 -12.23 20.56
N ASP A 334 -13.45 -10.96 21.01
CA ASP A 334 -12.80 -10.58 22.27
C ASP A 334 -13.71 -10.76 23.50
N GLY A 335 -14.99 -11.12 23.31
CA GLY A 335 -15.94 -11.32 24.40
C GLY A 335 -16.18 -10.06 25.26
N LYS A 336 -16.07 -8.88 24.65
CA LYS A 336 -16.23 -7.59 25.32
C LYS A 336 -17.71 -7.24 25.57
N LEU A 337 -18.62 -7.84 24.83
CA LEU A 337 -20.05 -7.58 24.90
C LEU A 337 -20.76 -8.54 25.87
N PRO A 338 -21.74 -8.06 26.65
CA PRO A 338 -22.56 -8.92 27.49
C PRO A 338 -23.46 -9.84 26.64
N PRO A 339 -23.86 -11.02 27.16
CA PRO A 339 -24.63 -12.02 26.39
C PRO A 339 -25.99 -11.60 25.81
N ASN A 340 -26.56 -10.45 26.22
CA ASN A 340 -27.83 -9.90 25.73
C ASN A 340 -27.64 -8.47 25.20
N TYR A 341 -26.58 -8.24 24.44
CA TYR A 341 -26.20 -6.90 24.01
C TYR A 341 -27.24 -6.29 23.06
N PRO A 342 -27.78 -5.09 23.34
CA PRO A 342 -28.71 -4.44 22.43
C PRO A 342 -27.99 -3.79 21.25
N VAL A 343 -28.40 -4.14 20.02
CA VAL A 343 -27.96 -3.43 18.80
C VAL A 343 -28.96 -2.34 18.44
N THR A 344 -28.52 -1.28 17.77
CA THR A 344 -29.41 -0.26 17.21
C THR A 344 -29.58 -0.51 15.72
N PHE A 345 -30.81 -0.74 15.27
CA PHE A 345 -31.16 -0.83 13.86
C PHE A 345 -31.66 0.53 13.36
N GLU A 346 -31.12 1.00 12.24
CA GLU A 346 -31.55 2.19 11.50
C GLU A 346 -31.87 1.79 10.06
N LEU A 347 -33.01 2.25 9.54
CA LEU A 347 -33.41 2.06 8.16
C LEU A 347 -33.56 3.42 7.49
N ARG A 348 -32.85 3.64 6.38
CA ARG A 348 -32.95 4.84 5.57
C ARG A 348 -33.49 4.53 4.19
N ASP A 349 -34.33 5.42 3.69
CA ASP A 349 -34.86 5.34 2.33
C ASP A 349 -33.80 5.76 1.28
N PRO A 350 -34.08 5.64 -0.03
CA PRO A 350 -33.16 6.02 -1.10
C PRO A 350 -32.80 7.50 -1.14
N ARG A 351 -33.56 8.35 -0.43
CA ARG A 351 -33.30 9.79 -0.28
C ARG A 351 -32.41 10.08 0.94
N GLY A 352 -32.00 9.05 1.68
CA GLY A 352 -31.22 9.15 2.92
C GLY A 352 -32.08 9.48 4.16
N GLN A 353 -33.41 9.55 4.03
CA GLN A 353 -34.32 9.87 5.12
C GLN A 353 -34.43 8.67 6.07
N LEU A 354 -34.28 8.90 7.37
CA LEU A 354 -34.46 7.87 8.40
C LEU A 354 -35.95 7.51 8.51
N GLN A 355 -36.28 6.27 8.22
CA GLN A 355 -37.65 5.74 8.26
C GLN A 355 -37.92 4.98 9.56
N GLU A 356 -36.91 4.26 10.05
CA GLU A 356 -37.03 3.52 11.30
C GLU A 356 -35.72 3.59 12.10
N ARG A 357 -35.85 3.68 13.43
CA ARG A 357 -34.74 3.50 14.36
C ARG A 357 -35.25 2.81 15.62
N ARG A 358 -34.64 1.70 16.00
CA ARG A 358 -34.99 0.95 17.23
C ARG A 358 -33.79 0.23 17.82
N SER A 359 -33.87 -0.07 19.11
CA SER A 359 -32.91 -0.91 19.81
C SER A 359 -33.45 -2.34 19.94
N VAL A 360 -32.64 -3.34 19.61
CA VAL A 360 -33.02 -4.75 19.58
C VAL A 360 -32.05 -5.55 20.45
N ALA A 361 -32.54 -6.07 21.58
CA ALA A 361 -31.78 -6.95 22.47
C ALA A 361 -32.11 -8.43 22.28
N GLN A 362 -33.27 -8.75 21.69
CA GLN A 362 -33.69 -10.12 21.47
C GLN A 362 -32.88 -10.75 20.34
N HIS A 363 -32.19 -11.85 20.63
CA HIS A 363 -31.46 -12.64 19.65
C HIS A 363 -31.38 -14.10 20.09
N VAL A 364 -31.03 -15.00 19.15
CA VAL A 364 -30.65 -16.38 19.46
C VAL A 364 -29.19 -16.54 19.07
N ASN A 365 -28.30 -16.72 20.05
CA ASN A 365 -26.85 -16.83 19.83
C ASN A 365 -26.30 -15.75 18.87
N TYR A 366 -26.58 -14.48 19.18
CA TYR A 366 -26.20 -13.30 18.38
C TYR A 366 -26.77 -13.22 16.96
N VAL A 367 -27.78 -14.03 16.63
CA VAL A 367 -28.62 -13.87 15.44
C VAL A 367 -29.84 -13.00 15.80
N TYR A 368 -29.84 -11.76 15.33
CA TYR A 368 -30.86 -10.75 15.58
C TYR A 368 -31.88 -10.73 14.44
N PRO A 369 -33.18 -10.94 14.73
CA PRO A 369 -34.25 -10.76 13.75
C PRO A 369 -34.57 -9.26 13.60
N LEU A 370 -34.20 -8.66 12.48
CA LEU A 370 -34.38 -7.25 12.18
C LEU A 370 -35.52 -7.02 11.19
N HIS A 371 -36.66 -7.66 11.44
CA HIS A 371 -37.81 -7.62 10.53
C HIS A 371 -38.46 -6.25 10.49
N PHE A 372 -38.84 -5.78 9.32
CA PHE A 372 -39.59 -4.54 9.16
C PHE A 372 -40.58 -4.67 8.00
N SER A 373 -41.51 -3.72 7.88
CA SER A 373 -42.46 -3.68 6.78
C SER A 373 -42.39 -2.33 6.11
N THR A 374 -42.47 -2.32 4.79
CA THR A 374 -42.62 -1.08 4.03
C THR A 374 -44.10 -0.75 3.86
N ARG A 375 -44.42 0.53 3.65
CA ARG A 375 -45.76 1.00 3.31
C ARG A 375 -45.97 0.90 1.80
N MET A 376 -47.23 0.89 1.38
CA MET A 376 -47.60 0.83 -0.04
C MET A 376 -47.13 2.08 -0.82
N ASP A 377 -46.97 3.21 -0.14
CA ASP A 377 -46.55 4.50 -0.69
C ASP A 377 -45.05 4.80 -0.47
N ASP A 378 -44.30 3.86 0.10
CA ASP A 378 -42.86 4.01 0.30
C ASP A 378 -42.10 4.09 -1.04
N PRO A 379 -41.01 4.90 -1.12
CA PRO A 379 -40.26 5.06 -2.36
C PRO A 379 -39.53 3.78 -2.78
N THR A 380 -39.51 3.54 -4.09
CA THR A 380 -38.66 2.51 -4.69
C THR A 380 -37.20 2.97 -4.76
N GLY A 381 -36.27 2.03 -4.66
CA GLY A 381 -34.83 2.22 -4.82
C GLY A 381 -34.02 1.36 -3.85
N SER A 382 -32.75 1.73 -3.69
CA SER A 382 -31.86 1.12 -2.71
C SER A 382 -32.02 1.79 -1.36
N TRP A 383 -32.65 1.10 -0.42
CA TRP A 383 -32.72 1.47 0.98
C TRP A 383 -31.46 1.03 1.70
N MET A 384 -31.09 1.68 2.79
CA MET A 384 -29.93 1.32 3.59
C MET A 384 -30.36 0.84 4.97
N ALA A 385 -30.07 -0.42 5.26
CA ALA A 385 -30.16 -0.98 6.60
C ALA A 385 -28.81 -0.83 7.30
N THR A 386 -28.80 -0.16 8.45
CA THR A 386 -27.59 0.07 9.26
C THR A 386 -27.81 -0.54 10.65
N VAL A 387 -26.88 -1.36 11.11
CA VAL A 387 -26.85 -1.88 12.48
C VAL A 387 -25.66 -1.31 13.22
N LYS A 388 -25.91 -0.68 14.36
CA LYS A 388 -24.88 -0.14 15.24
C LYS A 388 -24.75 -0.99 16.49
N ALA A 389 -23.53 -1.42 16.80
CA ALA A 389 -23.17 -2.12 18.01
C ALA A 389 -22.05 -1.33 18.71
N GLY A 390 -22.44 -0.48 19.67
CA GLY A 390 -21.49 0.44 20.31
C GLY A 390 -20.98 1.48 19.30
N GLY A 391 -19.66 1.51 19.09
CA GLY A 391 -19.02 2.35 18.06
C GLY A 391 -18.93 1.71 16.68
N ALA A 392 -19.31 0.44 16.52
CA ALA A 392 -19.28 -0.29 15.25
C ALA A 392 -20.57 -0.06 14.44
N SER A 393 -20.46 -0.01 13.11
CA SER A 393 -21.58 0.16 12.19
C SER A 393 -21.47 -0.82 11.03
N PHE A 394 -22.56 -1.52 10.71
CA PHE A 394 -22.65 -2.50 9.64
C PHE A 394 -23.81 -2.14 8.72
N GLU A 395 -23.58 -2.17 7.41
CA GLU A 395 -24.55 -1.67 6.43
C GLU A 395 -24.89 -2.70 5.37
N LYS A 396 -26.15 -2.72 4.94
CA LYS A 396 -26.61 -3.52 3.80
C LYS A 396 -27.61 -2.74 2.95
N PRO A 397 -27.38 -2.62 1.64
CA PRO A 397 -28.41 -2.11 0.74
C PRO A 397 -29.55 -3.12 0.60
N ILE A 398 -30.78 -2.66 0.77
CA ILE A 398 -32.02 -3.42 0.62
C ILE A 398 -32.75 -2.86 -0.61
N ARG A 399 -32.98 -3.69 -1.63
CA ARG A 399 -33.67 -3.26 -2.86
C ARG A 399 -35.17 -3.35 -2.68
N ILE A 400 -35.84 -2.21 -2.62
CA ILE A 400 -37.30 -2.12 -2.61
C ILE A 400 -37.73 -1.53 -3.94
N GLU A 401 -38.37 -2.31 -4.77
CA GLU A 401 -38.64 -1.97 -6.17
C GLU A 401 -40.06 -2.39 -6.54
N THR A 402 -40.64 -1.77 -7.57
CA THR A 402 -41.89 -2.25 -8.15
C THR A 402 -41.62 -3.51 -8.97
N VAL A 403 -41.53 -4.65 -8.29
CA VAL A 403 -41.30 -5.96 -8.91
C VAL A 403 -42.59 -6.73 -9.09
N LYS A 404 -42.65 -7.49 -10.18
CA LYS A 404 -43.65 -8.53 -10.39
C LYS A 404 -42.92 -9.88 -10.43
N PRO A 405 -43.38 -10.91 -9.69
CA PRO A 405 -42.76 -12.23 -9.77
C PRO A 405 -42.76 -12.72 -11.20
N ASN A 406 -41.68 -13.39 -11.60
CA ASN A 406 -41.68 -14.11 -12.87
C ASN A 406 -42.77 -15.18 -12.84
N ARG A 407 -43.52 -15.31 -13.94
CA ARG A 407 -44.53 -16.37 -14.14
C ARG A 407 -44.09 -17.39 -15.18
N ILE A 408 -43.12 -16.98 -16.00
CA ILE A 408 -42.51 -17.79 -17.04
C ILE A 408 -41.07 -18.05 -16.61
N LYS A 409 -40.71 -19.32 -16.48
CA LYS A 409 -39.33 -19.79 -16.41
C LYS A 409 -38.68 -19.55 -17.77
N ILE A 410 -37.55 -18.87 -17.77
CA ILE A 410 -36.81 -18.52 -18.98
C ILE A 410 -35.46 -19.19 -18.91
N GLU A 411 -35.11 -19.96 -19.94
CA GLU A 411 -33.83 -20.63 -20.06
C GLU A 411 -33.20 -20.24 -21.40
N LEU A 412 -32.20 -19.37 -21.36
CA LEU A 412 -31.37 -19.05 -22.53
C LEU A 412 -30.15 -19.97 -22.52
N ASP A 413 -30.16 -21.03 -23.32
CA ASP A 413 -29.07 -22.01 -23.39
C ASP A 413 -28.17 -21.81 -24.62
N PHE A 414 -26.87 -21.80 -24.37
CA PHE A 414 -25.84 -21.68 -25.41
C PHE A 414 -25.27 -23.04 -25.81
N GLY A 415 -25.54 -24.11 -25.06
CA GLY A 415 -24.92 -25.43 -25.24
C GLY A 415 -23.43 -25.48 -24.88
N VAL A 416 -22.87 -24.36 -24.42
CA VAL A 416 -21.46 -24.19 -24.05
C VAL A 416 -21.34 -23.43 -22.74
N LYS A 417 -20.20 -23.61 -22.06
CA LYS A 417 -19.90 -22.93 -20.79
C LYS A 417 -19.28 -21.54 -20.99
N GLU A 418 -18.75 -21.28 -22.17
CA GLU A 418 -18.09 -20.03 -22.57
C GLU A 418 -18.41 -19.73 -24.04
N LEU A 419 -18.32 -18.46 -24.41
CA LEU A 419 -18.62 -17.97 -25.76
C LEU A 419 -17.33 -17.53 -26.44
N ASP A 420 -17.19 -17.77 -27.74
CA ASP A 420 -15.97 -17.46 -28.49
C ASP A 420 -16.29 -16.57 -29.69
N ALA A 421 -15.50 -15.51 -29.92
CA ALA A 421 -15.63 -14.68 -31.11
C ALA A 421 -15.43 -15.47 -32.41
N ALA A 422 -14.56 -16.49 -32.38
CA ALA A 422 -14.30 -17.36 -33.53
C ALA A 422 -15.50 -18.25 -33.91
N SER A 423 -16.45 -18.44 -33.00
CA SER A 423 -17.68 -19.21 -33.23
C SER A 423 -18.85 -18.33 -33.67
N GLU A 424 -18.61 -17.04 -33.94
CA GLU A 424 -19.66 -16.14 -34.40
C GLU A 424 -20.14 -16.47 -35.83
N PRO A 425 -21.46 -16.40 -36.10
CA PRO A 425 -22.52 -15.97 -35.19
C PRO A 425 -22.83 -17.02 -34.10
N ILE A 426 -22.91 -16.55 -32.85
CA ILE A 426 -23.21 -17.38 -31.68
C ILE A 426 -24.64 -17.88 -31.78
N ALA A 427 -24.81 -19.19 -31.67
CA ALA A 427 -26.11 -19.83 -31.59
C ALA A 427 -26.55 -20.01 -30.13
N ALA A 428 -27.83 -19.73 -29.85
CA ALA A 428 -28.45 -20.03 -28.57
C ALA A 428 -29.88 -20.54 -28.78
N THR A 429 -30.35 -21.38 -27.85
CA THR A 429 -31.75 -21.81 -27.77
C THR A 429 -32.39 -21.12 -26.57
N LEU A 430 -33.38 -20.29 -26.83
CA LEU A 430 -34.25 -19.77 -25.79
C LEU A 430 -35.41 -20.75 -25.61
N ALA A 431 -35.64 -21.21 -24.39
CA ALA A 431 -36.80 -21.97 -23.98
C ALA A 431 -37.57 -21.21 -22.89
N ALA A 432 -38.89 -21.25 -22.96
CA ALA A 432 -39.75 -20.63 -21.98
C ALA A 432 -40.94 -21.54 -21.64
N SER A 433 -41.20 -21.67 -20.34
CA SER A 433 -42.33 -22.44 -19.80
C SER A 433 -42.97 -21.68 -18.65
N TRP A 434 -44.26 -21.88 -18.42
CA TRP A 434 -44.93 -21.39 -17.22
C TRP A 434 -44.35 -22.10 -15.98
N LEU A 435 -44.29 -21.43 -14.82
CA LEU A 435 -43.73 -22.02 -13.58
C LEU A 435 -44.45 -23.31 -13.13
N HIS A 436 -45.69 -23.53 -13.57
CA HIS A 436 -46.44 -24.78 -13.36
C HIS A 436 -46.16 -25.86 -14.43
N GLY A 437 -45.19 -25.65 -15.32
CA GLY A 437 -44.66 -26.64 -16.27
C GLY A 437 -45.19 -26.60 -17.71
N ALA A 438 -46.21 -25.80 -18.06
CA ALA A 438 -46.74 -25.74 -19.43
C ALA A 438 -45.82 -24.95 -20.39
N PRO A 439 -45.76 -25.27 -21.70
CA PRO A 439 -44.95 -24.50 -22.66
C PRO A 439 -45.50 -23.07 -22.88
N ALA A 440 -44.61 -22.08 -22.97
CA ALA A 440 -44.96 -20.68 -23.19
C ALA A 440 -44.96 -20.34 -24.70
N GLY A 441 -45.77 -21.06 -25.48
CA GLY A 441 -45.74 -21.00 -26.94
C GLY A 441 -46.32 -19.72 -27.56
N ASN A 442 -45.79 -19.33 -28.73
CA ASN A 442 -46.23 -18.16 -29.52
C ASN A 442 -46.15 -16.81 -28.78
N LEU A 443 -45.32 -16.70 -27.74
CA LEU A 443 -45.07 -15.45 -27.01
C LEU A 443 -43.92 -14.67 -27.64
N LYS A 444 -44.00 -13.34 -27.58
CA LYS A 444 -42.90 -12.48 -28.02
C LYS A 444 -41.74 -12.59 -27.02
N ALA A 445 -40.50 -12.58 -27.49
CA ALA A 445 -39.32 -12.55 -26.65
C ALA A 445 -38.26 -11.58 -27.20
N LYS A 446 -37.53 -10.94 -26.29
CA LYS A 446 -36.42 -10.02 -26.59
C LYS A 446 -35.21 -10.39 -25.75
N VAL A 447 -34.02 -10.46 -26.37
CA VAL A 447 -32.74 -10.68 -25.67
C VAL A 447 -31.82 -9.51 -25.97
N GLU A 448 -31.25 -8.93 -24.92
CA GLU A 448 -30.25 -7.87 -24.97
C GLU A 448 -28.92 -8.40 -24.43
N ALA A 449 -27.79 -7.98 -24.99
CA ALA A 449 -26.45 -8.39 -24.56
C ALA A 449 -25.57 -7.17 -24.23
N GLN A 450 -24.69 -7.32 -23.24
CA GLN A 450 -23.71 -6.31 -22.84
C GLN A 450 -22.41 -6.99 -22.42
N LEU A 451 -21.27 -6.51 -22.90
CA LEU A 451 -19.95 -7.02 -22.52
C LEU A 451 -19.38 -6.22 -21.33
N ARG A 452 -18.70 -6.89 -20.41
CA ARG A 452 -17.94 -6.26 -19.32
C ARG A 452 -16.56 -6.89 -19.20
N SER A 453 -15.56 -6.13 -18.77
CA SER A 453 -14.23 -6.67 -18.50
C SER A 453 -14.29 -7.73 -17.40
N GLY A 454 -13.55 -8.82 -17.57
CA GLY A 454 -13.26 -9.81 -16.53
C GLY A 454 -11.75 -9.95 -16.33
N GLU A 455 -11.34 -10.77 -15.37
CA GLU A 455 -9.93 -11.15 -15.17
C GLU A 455 -9.59 -12.33 -16.09
N THR A 456 -8.43 -12.27 -16.76
CA THR A 456 -7.94 -13.32 -17.66
C THR A 456 -6.90 -14.19 -16.96
N ALA A 457 -7.29 -15.42 -16.65
CA ALA A 457 -6.39 -16.44 -16.09
C ALA A 457 -6.51 -17.78 -16.81
N PHE A 458 -5.44 -18.59 -16.71
CA PHE A 458 -5.36 -19.95 -17.23
C PHE A 458 -4.66 -20.87 -16.21
N GLU A 459 -5.20 -22.07 -16.05
CA GLU A 459 -4.63 -23.10 -15.17
C GLU A 459 -3.21 -23.47 -15.63
N GLY A 460 -2.26 -23.59 -14.69
CA GLY A 460 -0.84 -23.81 -14.99
C GLY A 460 -0.04 -22.54 -15.32
N TYR A 461 -0.68 -21.39 -15.45
CA TYR A 461 -0.05 -20.09 -15.75
C TYR A 461 -0.38 -19.01 -14.71
N SER A 462 -0.57 -19.38 -13.43
CA SER A 462 -0.94 -18.44 -12.36
C SER A 462 0.09 -17.33 -12.12
N GLY A 463 1.34 -17.51 -12.55
CA GLY A 463 2.37 -16.46 -12.51
C GLY A 463 2.44 -15.57 -13.75
N PHE A 464 1.53 -15.73 -14.71
CA PHE A 464 1.47 -14.91 -15.93
C PHE A 464 0.28 -13.95 -15.88
N VAL A 465 0.49 -12.74 -16.38
CA VAL A 465 -0.54 -11.73 -16.61
C VAL A 465 -0.98 -11.79 -18.07
N PHE A 466 -2.29 -11.76 -18.30
CA PHE A 466 -2.88 -11.84 -19.64
C PHE A 466 -3.71 -10.61 -20.01
N ASP A 467 -4.12 -9.78 -19.06
CA ASP A 467 -4.91 -8.58 -19.36
C ASP A 467 -4.01 -7.41 -19.80
N ASP A 468 -4.47 -6.63 -20.78
CA ASP A 468 -3.81 -5.41 -21.24
C ASP A 468 -4.24 -4.20 -20.39
N PRO A 469 -3.35 -3.64 -19.54
CA PRO A 469 -3.68 -2.47 -18.73
C PRO A 469 -3.89 -1.19 -19.57
N ALA A 470 -3.55 -1.21 -20.86
CA ALA A 470 -3.74 -0.07 -21.77
C ALA A 470 -5.10 -0.05 -22.47
N ARG A 471 -5.94 -1.09 -22.30
CA ARG A 471 -7.26 -1.22 -22.94
C ARG A 471 -8.37 -1.27 -21.89
N SER A 472 -9.52 -0.71 -22.24
CA SER A 472 -10.76 -0.81 -21.45
C SER A 472 -11.96 -0.97 -22.39
N ILE A 473 -13.08 -1.45 -21.85
CA ILE A 473 -14.33 -1.63 -22.61
C ILE A 473 -15.48 -0.86 -21.96
N GLU A 474 -16.14 -0.03 -22.76
CA GLU A 474 -17.40 0.63 -22.41
C GLU A 474 -18.51 0.12 -23.35
N SER A 475 -19.17 -0.97 -22.96
CA SER A 475 -20.25 -1.57 -23.77
C SER A 475 -21.62 -1.10 -23.31
N GLN A 476 -22.47 -0.66 -24.23
CA GLN A 476 -23.89 -0.44 -23.98
C GLN A 476 -24.71 -1.68 -24.34
N PRO A 477 -25.85 -1.95 -23.65
CA PRO A 477 -26.73 -3.06 -24.01
C PRO A 477 -27.25 -2.96 -25.45
N SER A 478 -27.08 -4.01 -26.24
CA SER A 478 -27.59 -4.10 -27.62
C SER A 478 -28.60 -5.24 -27.75
N THR A 479 -29.62 -5.09 -28.61
CA THR A 479 -30.61 -6.15 -28.83
C THR A 479 -30.05 -7.22 -29.78
N VAL A 480 -29.94 -8.45 -29.31
CA VAL A 480 -29.43 -9.60 -30.07
C VAL A 480 -30.54 -10.52 -30.59
N PHE A 481 -31.75 -10.40 -30.06
CA PHE A 481 -32.95 -11.06 -30.59
C PHE A 481 -34.21 -10.28 -30.24
N ASP A 482 -35.13 -10.18 -31.19
CA ASP A 482 -36.49 -9.66 -31.02
C ASP A 482 -37.41 -10.47 -31.96
N GLY A 483 -38.19 -11.38 -31.38
CA GLY A 483 -38.96 -12.36 -32.17
C GLY A 483 -40.03 -13.09 -31.36
N THR A 484 -40.58 -14.17 -31.91
CA THR A 484 -41.67 -14.96 -31.29
C THR A 484 -41.21 -16.41 -31.08
N LEU A 485 -41.58 -16.99 -29.93
CA LEU A 485 -41.35 -18.40 -29.62
C LEU A 485 -42.28 -19.31 -30.45
N ASP A 486 -41.84 -20.53 -30.76
CA ASP A 486 -42.65 -21.54 -31.43
C ASP A 486 -43.76 -22.12 -30.53
N GLY A 487 -44.50 -23.12 -31.02
CA GLY A 487 -45.59 -23.76 -30.27
C GLY A 487 -45.13 -24.50 -29.00
N GLU A 488 -43.86 -24.87 -28.89
CA GLU A 488 -43.27 -25.51 -27.71
C GLU A 488 -42.65 -24.48 -26.74
N GLY A 489 -42.72 -23.19 -27.06
CA GLY A 489 -42.12 -22.13 -26.25
C GLY A 489 -40.62 -21.98 -26.48
N LYS A 490 -40.10 -22.33 -27.67
CA LYS A 490 -38.68 -22.26 -28.00
C LYS A 490 -38.39 -21.27 -29.12
N ALA A 491 -37.18 -20.72 -29.15
CA ALA A 491 -36.65 -19.97 -30.29
C ALA A 491 -35.15 -20.24 -30.45
N ARG A 492 -34.67 -20.21 -31.69
CA ARG A 492 -33.24 -20.27 -32.00
C ARG A 492 -32.74 -18.87 -32.34
N LEU A 493 -31.66 -18.47 -31.71
CA LEU A 493 -31.03 -17.17 -31.83
C LEU A 493 -29.69 -17.35 -32.56
N GLN A 494 -29.34 -16.40 -33.42
CA GLN A 494 -28.00 -16.26 -33.99
C GLN A 494 -27.60 -14.79 -33.99
N PHE A 495 -26.49 -14.46 -33.34
CA PHE A 495 -26.06 -13.07 -33.20
C PHE A 495 -24.53 -12.96 -33.10
N ARG A 496 -24.02 -11.72 -33.18
CA ARG A 496 -22.61 -11.40 -33.02
C ARG A 496 -22.44 -10.47 -31.82
N LEU A 497 -21.40 -10.71 -31.01
CA LEU A 497 -21.06 -9.88 -29.84
C LEU A 497 -19.83 -9.03 -30.11
N ALA A 498 -18.92 -9.49 -30.98
CA ALA A 498 -17.68 -8.80 -31.30
C ALA A 498 -17.96 -7.43 -31.92
N GLY A 499 -17.53 -6.37 -31.24
CA GLY A 499 -17.33 -5.06 -31.85
C GLY A 499 -15.98 -5.01 -32.59
N GLN A 500 -15.79 -4.02 -33.47
CA GLN A 500 -14.50 -3.80 -34.15
C GLN A 500 -13.38 -3.26 -33.24
N GLN A 501 -13.61 -3.19 -31.92
CA GLN A 501 -12.67 -2.60 -30.97
C GLN A 501 -11.79 -3.67 -30.30
N PRO A 502 -10.50 -3.41 -30.12
CA PRO A 502 -9.61 -4.30 -29.36
C PRO A 502 -10.05 -4.41 -27.90
N MET A 503 -10.05 -5.63 -27.36
CA MET A 503 -10.45 -5.92 -25.97
C MET A 503 -9.23 -6.13 -25.08
N PRO A 504 -9.33 -5.86 -23.76
CA PRO A 504 -8.22 -6.01 -22.82
C PRO A 504 -7.86 -7.47 -22.51
N GLY A 505 -8.81 -8.40 -22.66
CA GLY A 505 -8.64 -9.80 -22.31
C GLY A 505 -9.97 -10.56 -22.42
N LYS A 506 -10.16 -11.61 -21.61
CA LYS A 506 -11.44 -12.30 -21.42
C LYS A 506 -12.47 -11.33 -20.88
N LEU A 507 -13.70 -11.46 -21.38
CA LEU A 507 -14.82 -10.63 -20.98
C LEU A 507 -15.92 -11.48 -20.34
N THR A 508 -16.88 -10.82 -19.72
CA THR A 508 -18.15 -11.42 -19.32
C THR A 508 -19.26 -10.85 -20.21
N ALA A 509 -19.95 -11.73 -20.94
CA ALA A 509 -21.14 -11.38 -21.70
C ALA A 509 -22.39 -11.53 -20.82
N ASN A 510 -23.10 -10.43 -20.58
CA ASN A 510 -24.34 -10.37 -19.81
C ASN A 510 -25.51 -10.31 -20.77
N PHE A 511 -26.42 -11.27 -20.68
CA PHE A 511 -27.65 -11.36 -21.45
C PHE A 511 -28.84 -11.03 -20.56
N LYS A 512 -29.76 -10.22 -21.05
CA LYS A 512 -31.06 -9.95 -20.42
C LYS A 512 -32.16 -10.38 -21.37
N THR A 513 -32.93 -11.38 -20.96
CA THR A 513 -34.04 -11.92 -21.71
C THR A 513 -35.36 -11.43 -21.13
N ARG A 514 -36.32 -11.08 -21.98
CA ARG A 514 -37.71 -10.79 -21.63
C ARG A 514 -38.64 -11.63 -22.50
N VAL A 515 -39.61 -12.32 -21.89
CA VAL A 515 -40.67 -13.05 -22.61
C VAL A 515 -42.01 -12.41 -22.25
N PHE A 516 -42.72 -11.92 -23.25
CA PHE A 516 -43.93 -11.12 -23.12
C PHE A 516 -45.19 -12.00 -23.19
N GLU A 517 -46.02 -11.90 -22.15
CA GLU A 517 -47.39 -12.39 -22.15
C GLU A 517 -48.23 -11.65 -23.21
N ARG A 518 -49.34 -12.26 -23.66
CA ARG A 518 -50.26 -11.63 -24.63
C ARG A 518 -50.85 -10.30 -24.14
N GLY A 519 -50.94 -10.12 -22.83
CA GLY A 519 -51.39 -8.88 -22.20
C GLY A 519 -50.34 -7.75 -22.18
N GLY A 520 -49.13 -7.98 -22.70
CA GLY A 520 -48.04 -7.00 -22.75
C GLY A 520 -47.09 -7.03 -21.54
N ASP A 521 -47.44 -7.77 -20.48
CA ASP A 521 -46.55 -8.03 -19.35
C ASP A 521 -45.41 -8.97 -19.73
N PHE A 522 -44.34 -9.07 -18.94
CA PHE A 522 -43.22 -9.97 -19.23
C PHE A 522 -42.56 -10.55 -17.99
N SER A 523 -42.01 -11.76 -18.14
CA SER A 523 -41.01 -12.29 -17.21
C SER A 523 -39.61 -11.99 -17.76
N THR A 524 -38.61 -11.87 -16.87
CA THR A 524 -37.23 -11.57 -17.27
C THR A 524 -36.23 -12.50 -16.59
N ASP A 525 -35.18 -12.88 -17.31
CA ASP A 525 -34.00 -13.54 -16.75
C ASP A 525 -32.75 -12.82 -17.25
N ALA A 526 -31.67 -12.89 -16.46
CA ALA A 526 -30.36 -12.40 -16.87
C ALA A 526 -29.32 -13.52 -16.73
N ARG A 527 -28.56 -13.83 -17.78
CA ARG A 527 -27.52 -14.87 -17.77
C ARG A 527 -26.18 -14.26 -18.15
N SER A 528 -25.12 -14.63 -17.43
CA SER A 528 -23.76 -14.20 -17.74
C SER A 528 -22.91 -15.41 -18.12
N LEU A 529 -22.09 -15.28 -19.16
CA LEU A 529 -21.08 -16.28 -19.54
C LEU A 529 -19.74 -15.59 -19.78
N PRO A 530 -18.61 -16.29 -19.52
CA PRO A 530 -17.32 -15.89 -20.06
C PRO A 530 -17.40 -15.77 -21.59
N TYR A 531 -16.73 -14.75 -22.14
CA TYR A 531 -16.58 -14.51 -23.57
C TYR A 531 -15.10 -14.34 -23.89
N ASN A 532 -14.61 -15.13 -24.84
CA ASN A 532 -13.25 -15.11 -25.36
C ASN A 532 -13.20 -14.33 -26.68
N PRO A 533 -12.68 -13.09 -26.70
CA PRO A 533 -12.54 -12.33 -27.94
C PRO A 533 -11.43 -12.87 -28.84
N TYR A 534 -10.49 -13.62 -28.27
CA TYR A 534 -9.29 -14.11 -28.94
C TYR A 534 -9.18 -15.63 -28.85
N SER A 535 -8.65 -16.26 -29.90
CA SER A 535 -8.38 -17.71 -29.92
C SER A 535 -7.07 -18.07 -29.20
N VAL A 536 -6.14 -17.12 -29.12
CA VAL A 536 -4.83 -17.22 -28.46
C VAL A 536 -4.60 -15.96 -27.63
N TYR A 537 -4.05 -16.14 -26.43
CA TYR A 537 -3.73 -15.10 -25.46
C TYR A 537 -2.23 -15.09 -25.23
N ALA A 538 -1.61 -13.93 -25.47
CA ALA A 538 -0.24 -13.66 -25.03
C ALA A 538 -0.24 -13.42 -23.52
N GLY A 539 0.67 -14.07 -22.79
CA GLY A 539 0.90 -13.89 -21.37
C GLY A 539 2.33 -13.42 -21.12
N ILE A 540 2.50 -12.58 -20.10
CA ILE A 540 3.80 -12.11 -19.64
C ILE A 540 4.01 -12.54 -18.19
N ARG A 541 5.18 -13.11 -17.91
CA ARG A 541 5.68 -13.31 -16.55
C ARG A 541 7.02 -12.62 -16.43
N ILE A 542 7.00 -11.52 -15.71
CA ILE A 542 8.22 -10.83 -15.33
C ILE A 542 8.84 -11.65 -14.18
N PRO A 543 10.14 -11.96 -14.24
CA PRO A 543 10.79 -12.67 -13.15
C PRO A 543 10.63 -11.85 -11.89
N GLU A 544 10.21 -12.53 -10.85
CA GLU A 544 10.20 -11.97 -9.51
C GLU A 544 11.60 -12.14 -8.93
N SER A 545 12.05 -11.16 -8.16
CA SER A 545 13.16 -11.38 -7.25
C SER A 545 12.86 -12.59 -6.34
N LYS A 546 13.85 -13.12 -5.62
CA LYS A 546 13.59 -14.07 -4.52
C LYS A 546 12.61 -13.51 -3.47
N SER A 547 12.35 -12.22 -3.58
CA SER A 547 11.54 -11.38 -2.76
C SER A 547 10.13 -11.12 -3.34
N GLY A 548 9.72 -11.83 -4.40
CA GLY A 548 8.36 -11.74 -4.97
C GLY A 548 8.05 -10.43 -5.69
N GLU A 549 9.03 -9.53 -5.87
CA GLU A 549 8.81 -8.25 -6.53
C GLU A 549 9.14 -8.35 -8.03
N LYS A 550 8.22 -7.78 -8.83
CA LYS A 550 8.32 -7.36 -10.23
C LYS A 550 9.62 -6.61 -10.59
N ARG A 551 10.83 -7.20 -10.61
CA ARG A 551 12.09 -6.41 -10.72
C ARG A 551 13.17 -7.06 -11.59
N LEU A 552 13.82 -6.23 -12.40
CA LEU A 552 15.05 -6.55 -13.14
C LEU A 552 16.20 -5.67 -12.65
N GLU A 553 17.43 -6.14 -12.68
CA GLU A 553 18.60 -5.34 -12.28
C GLU A 553 19.02 -4.35 -13.39
N VAL A 554 19.45 -3.15 -12.99
CA VAL A 554 20.04 -2.16 -13.92
C VAL A 554 21.39 -2.68 -14.42
N ASN A 555 21.66 -2.48 -15.71
CA ASN A 555 22.88 -2.92 -16.40
C ASN A 555 23.13 -4.43 -16.36
N GLN A 556 22.14 -5.24 -15.96
CA GLN A 556 22.20 -6.69 -16.06
C GLN A 556 21.10 -7.21 -16.98
N ARG A 557 21.40 -8.31 -17.65
CA ARG A 557 20.46 -8.96 -18.56
C ARG A 557 19.36 -9.66 -17.74
N GLY A 558 18.14 -9.13 -17.79
CA GLY A 558 16.93 -9.74 -17.24
C GLY A 558 16.15 -10.50 -18.31
N ALA A 559 15.60 -11.67 -17.96
CA ALA A 559 14.83 -12.51 -18.86
C ALA A 559 13.34 -12.49 -18.49
N ILE A 560 12.51 -11.93 -19.37
CA ILE A 560 11.05 -11.94 -19.23
C ILE A 560 10.49 -13.17 -19.95
N SER A 561 9.76 -13.99 -19.21
CA SER A 561 9.07 -15.16 -19.76
C SER A 561 7.80 -14.71 -20.47
N LEU A 562 7.62 -15.16 -21.70
CA LEU A 562 6.43 -14.92 -22.49
C LEU A 562 5.78 -16.26 -22.82
N VAL A 563 4.46 -16.25 -22.94
CA VAL A 563 3.72 -17.42 -23.37
C VAL A 563 2.63 -17.01 -24.36
N ALA A 564 2.29 -17.90 -25.27
CA ALA A 564 1.06 -17.85 -26.03
C ALA A 564 0.26 -19.12 -25.74
N VAL A 565 -0.96 -18.96 -25.25
CA VAL A 565 -1.86 -20.09 -24.93
C VAL A 565 -3.19 -19.92 -25.65
N THR A 566 -3.83 -21.01 -26.02
CA THR A 566 -5.21 -20.98 -26.52
C THR A 566 -6.17 -20.56 -25.40
N LYS A 567 -7.42 -20.26 -25.75
CA LYS A 567 -8.50 -19.99 -24.79
C LYS A 567 -8.71 -21.07 -23.70
N ASP A 568 -8.27 -22.30 -23.97
CA ASP A 568 -8.33 -23.43 -23.05
C ASP A 568 -7.05 -23.59 -22.20
N GLY A 569 -6.09 -22.65 -22.30
CA GLY A 569 -4.79 -22.72 -21.63
C GLY A 569 -3.78 -23.67 -22.27
N LYS A 570 -4.00 -24.14 -23.51
CA LYS A 570 -3.04 -25.03 -24.19
C LYS A 570 -1.94 -24.22 -24.89
N PRO A 571 -0.68 -24.68 -24.87
CA PRO A 571 0.41 -24.07 -25.64
C PRO A 571 0.10 -23.78 -27.11
N ALA A 572 0.41 -22.56 -27.57
CA ALA A 572 0.33 -22.15 -28.97
C ALA A 572 1.74 -21.89 -29.54
N ALA A 573 2.21 -22.78 -30.42
CA ALA A 573 3.56 -22.74 -30.98
C ALA A 573 3.71 -21.78 -32.18
N ASN A 574 4.94 -21.32 -32.42
CA ASN A 574 5.34 -20.46 -33.55
C ASN A 574 4.55 -19.14 -33.65
N ARG A 575 4.06 -18.62 -32.53
CA ARG A 575 3.32 -17.36 -32.43
C ARG A 575 4.29 -16.20 -32.41
N ARG A 576 4.07 -15.21 -33.26
CA ARG A 576 4.88 -13.98 -33.29
C ARG A 576 4.34 -12.98 -32.28
N LEU A 577 5.12 -12.72 -31.23
CA LEU A 577 4.83 -11.77 -30.17
C LEU A 577 5.64 -10.49 -30.40
N SER A 578 4.95 -9.37 -30.59
CA SER A 578 5.57 -8.03 -30.61
C SER A 578 5.64 -7.47 -29.20
N ILE A 579 6.77 -6.87 -28.85
CA ILE A 579 7.09 -6.40 -27.51
C ILE A 579 7.39 -4.90 -27.58
N GLY A 580 6.80 -4.14 -26.66
CA GLY A 580 7.10 -2.74 -26.43
C GLY A 580 7.46 -2.47 -24.97
N LEU A 581 8.59 -1.79 -24.75
CA LEU A 581 9.02 -1.32 -23.43
C LEU A 581 8.78 0.18 -23.30
N TYR A 582 8.14 0.61 -22.22
CA TYR A 582 7.86 2.01 -21.93
C TYR A 582 8.36 2.36 -20.54
N ARG A 583 9.03 3.51 -20.41
CA ARG A 583 9.38 4.08 -19.11
C ARG A 583 8.26 5.01 -18.64
N LEU A 584 7.91 4.93 -17.36
CA LEU A 584 6.89 5.77 -16.73
C LEU A 584 7.56 6.88 -15.92
N GLU A 585 7.07 8.12 -16.06
CA GLU A 585 7.49 9.25 -15.22
C GLU A 585 6.84 9.17 -13.83
N TRP A 586 7.65 9.27 -12.77
CA TRP A 586 7.24 9.08 -11.37
C TRP A 586 6.68 10.36 -10.74
N ARG A 587 5.51 10.29 -10.07
CA ARG A 587 4.96 11.35 -9.20
C ARG A 587 4.36 10.76 -7.93
N TRP A 588 4.82 11.19 -6.75
CA TRP A 588 4.56 10.56 -5.44
C TRP A 588 3.15 10.72 -4.85
N TRP A 589 2.28 11.56 -5.43
CA TRP A 589 0.93 11.82 -4.90
C TRP A 589 -0.21 11.18 -5.72
N TRP A 590 0.12 10.32 -6.69
CA TRP A 590 -0.87 9.54 -7.45
C TRP A 590 -0.36 8.11 -7.62
N ASP A 591 -0.84 7.18 -6.79
CA ASP A 591 -0.90 5.79 -7.24
C ASP A 591 -2.08 5.06 -6.58
N SER A 592 -3.28 5.43 -7.02
CA SER A 592 -4.45 4.54 -6.99
C SER A 592 -5.18 4.53 -8.33
N GLY A 593 -4.58 5.06 -9.41
CA GLY A 593 -5.26 5.28 -10.69
C GLY A 593 -4.41 4.90 -11.91
N TYR A 594 -5.06 4.26 -12.88
CA TYR A 594 -4.56 3.98 -14.24
C TYR A 594 -4.44 5.24 -15.12
N ASP A 595 -4.27 6.41 -14.50
CA ASP A 595 -4.31 7.73 -15.15
C ASP A 595 -2.96 8.08 -15.80
N ASN A 596 -2.55 7.27 -16.77
CA ASN A 596 -1.60 7.62 -17.83
C ASN A 596 -1.44 6.51 -18.89
N VAL A 597 -2.09 5.35 -18.70
CA VAL A 597 -1.88 4.20 -19.59
C VAL A 597 -2.51 4.40 -20.98
N SER A 598 -3.44 5.36 -21.11
CA SER A 598 -4.12 5.71 -22.37
C SER A 598 -3.15 6.11 -23.49
N ARG A 599 -1.93 6.58 -23.17
CA ARG A 599 -0.89 6.93 -24.15
C ARG A 599 -0.22 5.71 -24.80
N PHE A 600 -0.39 4.51 -24.23
CA PHE A 600 0.29 3.28 -24.67
C PHE A 600 -0.64 2.29 -25.39
N ASN A 601 -1.86 2.72 -25.77
CA ASN A 601 -2.90 1.88 -26.38
C ASN A 601 -2.73 1.62 -27.90
N SER A 602 -1.49 1.55 -28.42
CA SER A 602 -1.26 1.24 -29.84
C SER A 602 -0.72 -0.19 -30.02
N SER A 603 -1.29 -0.98 -30.94
CA SER A 603 -0.73 -2.31 -31.28
C SER A 603 0.62 -2.26 -31.99
N SER A 604 1.04 -1.07 -32.43
CA SER A 604 2.31 -0.79 -33.10
C SER A 604 3.44 -0.39 -32.15
N HIS A 605 3.18 -0.33 -30.85
CA HIS A 605 4.11 0.16 -29.84
C HIS A 605 4.72 1.55 -30.13
N TYR A 606 3.87 2.51 -30.50
CA TYR A 606 4.30 3.90 -30.71
C TYR A 606 4.85 4.50 -29.40
N ASP A 607 5.95 5.26 -29.47
CA ASP A 607 6.71 5.80 -28.33
C ASP A 607 7.35 4.78 -27.35
N ALA A 608 7.46 3.50 -27.75
CA ALA A 608 8.22 2.53 -26.96
C ALA A 608 9.73 2.81 -27.05
N GLN A 609 10.42 2.75 -25.90
CA GLN A 609 11.88 2.83 -25.84
C GLN A 609 12.55 1.65 -26.53
N VAL A 610 11.94 0.47 -26.43
CA VAL A 610 12.38 -0.75 -27.12
C VAL A 610 11.19 -1.37 -27.85
N ARG A 611 11.43 -1.82 -29.07
CA ARG A 611 10.46 -2.59 -29.87
C ARG A 611 11.14 -3.81 -30.49
N GLU A 612 10.67 -4.99 -30.12
CA GLU A 612 11.20 -6.27 -30.61
C GLU A 612 10.08 -7.25 -30.98
N GLU A 613 10.45 -8.33 -31.66
CA GLU A 613 9.56 -9.45 -31.94
C GLU A 613 10.23 -10.78 -31.61
N VAL A 614 9.50 -11.69 -30.97
CA VAL A 614 9.96 -13.05 -30.68
C VAL A 614 8.92 -14.06 -31.14
N ALA A 615 9.37 -15.30 -31.42
CA ALA A 615 8.49 -16.41 -31.77
C ALA A 615 8.42 -17.42 -30.64
N THR A 616 7.22 -17.95 -30.35
CA THR A 616 7.07 -19.01 -29.36
C THR A 616 7.59 -20.35 -29.87
N ASN A 617 8.17 -21.15 -28.97
CA ASN A 617 8.64 -22.50 -29.25
C ASN A 617 7.48 -23.52 -29.33
N ASN A 618 7.79 -24.81 -29.46
CA ASN A 618 6.78 -25.89 -29.52
C ASN A 618 5.91 -26.04 -28.26
N LYS A 619 6.31 -25.42 -27.14
CA LYS A 619 5.55 -25.34 -25.87
C LYS A 619 4.82 -24.01 -25.71
N GLY A 620 4.77 -23.18 -26.74
CA GLY A 620 4.13 -21.87 -26.69
C GLY A 620 4.86 -20.86 -25.83
N GLU A 621 6.10 -21.14 -25.43
CA GLU A 621 6.92 -20.26 -24.60
C GLU A 621 7.89 -19.47 -25.47
N ALA A 622 8.13 -18.21 -25.10
CA ALA A 622 9.24 -17.41 -25.60
C ALA A 622 9.93 -16.73 -24.44
N GLU A 623 11.16 -16.27 -24.66
CA GLU A 623 11.88 -15.46 -23.70
C GLU A 623 12.33 -14.19 -24.38
N TRP A 624 12.16 -13.06 -23.69
CA TRP A 624 12.70 -11.80 -24.11
C TRP A 624 13.71 -11.31 -23.08
N SER A 625 14.93 -11.09 -23.53
CA SER A 625 16.00 -10.55 -22.68
C SER A 625 16.09 -9.05 -22.85
N ILE A 626 16.13 -8.32 -21.74
CA ILE A 626 16.34 -6.87 -21.72
C ILE A 626 17.42 -6.52 -20.70
N THR A 627 18.22 -5.50 -21.01
CA THR A 627 19.17 -4.90 -20.07
C THR A 627 18.73 -3.46 -19.81
N PRO A 628 17.97 -3.19 -18.75
CA PRO A 628 17.58 -1.81 -18.42
C PRO A 628 18.82 -0.96 -18.09
N GLU A 629 19.01 0.14 -18.81
CA GLU A 629 20.18 1.01 -18.63
C GLU A 629 20.03 2.00 -17.48
N GLU A 630 18.78 2.32 -17.13
CA GLU A 630 18.43 3.29 -16.11
C GLU A 630 17.46 2.71 -15.09
N TRP A 631 17.52 3.22 -13.87
CA TRP A 631 16.55 2.85 -12.85
C TRP A 631 15.18 3.49 -13.16
N GLY A 632 14.10 2.80 -12.83
CA GLY A 632 12.75 3.36 -13.03
C GLY A 632 11.64 2.33 -12.98
N ARG A 633 10.39 2.80 -13.14
CA ARG A 633 9.22 1.95 -13.37
C ARG A 633 8.99 1.84 -14.87
N TYR A 634 8.82 0.62 -15.35
CA TYR A 634 8.63 0.29 -16.75
C TYR A 634 7.32 -0.48 -16.94
N LEU A 635 6.66 -0.26 -18.08
CA LEU A 635 5.59 -1.09 -18.60
C LEU A 635 6.15 -1.93 -19.75
N VAL A 636 6.06 -3.25 -19.64
CA VAL A 636 6.24 -4.15 -20.79
C VAL A 636 4.88 -4.51 -21.31
N ARG A 637 4.66 -4.29 -22.60
CA ARG A 637 3.44 -4.69 -23.28
C ARG A 637 3.78 -5.63 -24.42
N VAL A 638 3.05 -6.74 -24.50
CA VAL A 638 3.31 -7.81 -25.47
C VAL A 638 2.03 -8.12 -26.23
N CYS A 639 2.09 -8.08 -27.54
CA CYS A 639 0.96 -8.30 -28.44
C CYS A 639 1.22 -9.50 -29.35
N ASP A 640 0.28 -10.44 -29.38
CA ASP A 640 0.25 -11.49 -30.40
C ASP A 640 -0.18 -10.89 -31.75
N THR A 641 0.69 -10.97 -32.74
CA THR A 641 0.55 -10.26 -34.02
C THR A 641 -0.52 -10.84 -34.94
N GLU A 642 -1.00 -12.05 -34.69
CA GLU A 642 -2.01 -12.69 -35.56
C GLU A 642 -3.43 -12.61 -34.99
N THR A 643 -3.64 -12.70 -33.66
CA THR A 643 -4.96 -12.47 -33.04
C THR A 643 -5.18 -11.02 -32.61
N GLY A 644 -4.11 -10.26 -32.38
CA GLY A 644 -4.17 -8.88 -31.86
C GLY A 644 -4.42 -8.79 -30.35
N HIS A 645 -4.43 -9.92 -29.64
CA HIS A 645 -4.44 -9.93 -28.17
C HIS A 645 -3.16 -9.28 -27.64
N CYS A 646 -3.28 -8.41 -26.66
CA CYS A 646 -2.15 -7.83 -25.96
C CYS A 646 -2.27 -8.11 -24.47
N THR A 647 -1.13 -8.15 -23.79
CA THR A 647 -1.01 -8.20 -22.33
C THR A 647 0.03 -7.16 -21.91
N GLY A 648 -0.03 -6.67 -20.68
CA GLY A 648 1.00 -5.80 -20.16
C GLY A 648 1.13 -5.84 -18.66
N ASP A 649 2.35 -5.61 -18.18
CA ASP A 649 2.66 -5.65 -16.76
C ASP A 649 3.80 -4.69 -16.42
N PHE A 650 3.84 -4.28 -15.15
CA PHE A 650 4.79 -3.29 -14.66
C PHE A 650 5.93 -3.96 -13.91
N PHE A 651 7.14 -3.44 -14.09
CA PHE A 651 8.29 -3.84 -13.29
C PHE A 651 9.18 -2.66 -12.96
N TYR A 652 10.01 -2.82 -11.94
CA TYR A 652 11.08 -1.89 -11.63
C TYR A 652 12.39 -2.36 -12.23
N ALA A 653 13.13 -1.44 -12.85
CA ALA A 653 14.52 -1.65 -13.22
C ALA A 653 15.43 -1.09 -12.15
N GLY A 654 16.34 -1.94 -11.68
CA GLY A 654 17.27 -1.69 -10.60
C GLY A 654 16.52 -1.36 -9.33
N TYR A 655 17.32 -0.91 -8.39
CA TYR A 655 16.86 -0.31 -7.17
C TYR A 655 17.25 1.17 -7.26
N PRO A 656 16.36 2.11 -6.92
CA PRO A 656 16.70 3.52 -7.04
C PRO A 656 17.94 4.05 -6.26
N TRP A 657 18.84 3.19 -5.73
CA TRP A 657 20.18 3.49 -5.21
C TRP A 657 21.18 3.62 -6.36
N TYR A 658 20.77 3.21 -7.56
CA TYR A 658 21.43 3.51 -8.82
C TYR A 658 21.21 4.97 -9.28
N GLY A 659 20.40 5.77 -8.56
CA GLY A 659 20.28 7.21 -8.77
C GLY A 659 20.67 7.99 -7.52
N GLU A 660 21.44 9.06 -7.68
CA GLU A 660 21.68 10.06 -6.62
C GLU A 660 20.45 10.97 -6.47
N GLU A 661 19.25 10.48 -6.13
CA GLU A 661 18.13 11.41 -5.91
C GLU A 661 16.94 10.81 -5.11
N GLY A 662 16.64 11.42 -3.94
CA GLY A 662 15.29 11.44 -3.35
C GLY A 662 15.02 10.66 -2.04
N ASN A 663 14.29 11.30 -1.10
CA ASN A 663 13.89 10.75 0.21
C ASN A 663 12.81 9.63 0.11
N ALA A 664 11.96 9.66 -0.92
CA ALA A 664 10.98 8.61 -1.19
C ALA A 664 11.64 7.24 -1.49
N TYR A 665 12.92 7.26 -1.86
CA TYR A 665 13.59 6.06 -2.30
C TYR A 665 14.13 5.18 -1.16
N ARG A 666 14.68 5.77 -0.10
CA ARG A 666 15.22 5.02 1.04
C ARG A 666 14.18 4.13 1.74
N GLN A 667 12.89 4.45 1.61
CA GLN A 667 11.81 3.63 2.16
C GLN A 667 11.61 2.30 1.42
N ALA A 668 11.90 2.23 0.11
CA ALA A 668 11.85 0.98 -0.65
C ALA A 668 13.07 0.09 -0.38
N ALA A 669 14.24 0.68 -0.08
CA ALA A 669 15.46 -0.05 0.26
C ALA A 669 15.39 -0.75 1.64
N ALA A 670 14.46 -0.35 2.50
CA ALA A 670 14.24 -0.95 3.82
C ALA A 670 13.29 -2.15 3.79
N MET A 671 12.94 -2.70 2.62
CA MET A 671 12.02 -3.83 2.52
C MET A 671 12.77 -5.17 2.47
N ILE A 672 12.32 -6.12 3.28
CA ILE A 672 12.68 -7.54 3.19
C ILE A 672 11.49 -8.27 2.60
N THR A 673 11.77 -9.29 1.81
CA THR A 673 10.75 -10.30 1.53
C THR A 673 11.22 -11.68 1.98
N PHE A 674 10.25 -12.45 2.42
CA PHE A 674 10.33 -13.82 2.86
C PHE A 674 9.01 -14.51 2.49
N THR A 675 8.99 -15.82 2.54
CA THR A 675 7.82 -16.63 2.20
C THR A 675 7.41 -17.52 3.36
N SER A 676 6.16 -18.00 3.33
CA SER A 676 5.72 -19.13 4.14
C SER A 676 5.69 -20.40 3.30
N ASP A 677 5.83 -21.56 3.93
CA ASP A 677 5.79 -22.86 3.23
C ASP A 677 4.40 -23.21 2.67
N LYS A 678 3.34 -22.62 3.22
CA LYS A 678 1.96 -22.72 2.73
C LYS A 678 1.26 -21.36 2.77
N PRO A 679 0.26 -21.14 1.91
CA PRO A 679 -0.59 -19.95 2.00
C PRO A 679 -1.63 -20.03 3.13
N LYS A 680 -1.97 -21.25 3.59
CA LYS A 680 -3.02 -21.49 4.58
C LYS A 680 -2.67 -22.65 5.51
N TYR A 681 -3.02 -22.50 6.78
CA TYR A 681 -2.76 -23.45 7.86
C TYR A 681 -4.03 -23.73 8.65
N ASN A 682 -4.17 -24.95 9.17
CA ASN A 682 -5.17 -25.22 10.20
C ASN A 682 -4.61 -24.84 11.57
N VAL A 683 -5.49 -24.48 12.50
CA VAL A 683 -5.12 -24.30 13.92
C VAL A 683 -4.34 -25.52 14.41
N GLY A 684 -3.20 -25.27 15.05
CA GLY A 684 -2.28 -26.27 15.56
C GLY A 684 -1.14 -26.64 14.61
N GLU A 685 -1.22 -26.33 13.31
CA GLU A 685 -0.13 -26.55 12.36
C GLU A 685 1.07 -25.62 12.63
N GLN A 686 2.27 -26.05 12.23
CA GLN A 686 3.48 -25.24 12.31
C GLN A 686 3.63 -24.40 11.03
N VAL A 687 3.76 -23.09 11.20
CA VAL A 687 4.08 -22.14 10.12
C VAL A 687 5.59 -22.06 9.99
N LYS A 688 6.12 -22.24 8.78
CA LYS A 688 7.54 -22.08 8.48
C LYS A 688 7.76 -20.88 7.56
N LEU A 689 8.44 -19.86 8.09
CA LEU A 689 8.89 -18.69 7.35
C LEU A 689 10.30 -18.92 6.81
N THR A 690 10.54 -18.54 5.56
CA THR A 690 11.85 -18.66 4.90
C THR A 690 12.31 -17.32 4.35
N LEU A 691 13.44 -16.83 4.86
CA LEU A 691 14.14 -15.63 4.40
C LEU A 691 15.30 -16.08 3.49
N PRO A 692 15.20 -15.93 2.15
CA PRO A 692 16.14 -16.55 1.21
C PRO A 692 17.52 -15.89 1.15
N GLU A 693 17.57 -14.57 1.37
CA GLU A 693 18.80 -13.76 1.34
C GLU A 693 18.89 -12.93 2.61
N GLY A 694 19.10 -13.61 3.74
CA GLY A 694 19.43 -12.95 4.99
C GLY A 694 20.90 -12.56 5.05
N GLU A 695 21.18 -11.49 5.76
CA GLU A 695 22.53 -11.13 6.22
C GLU A 695 22.70 -11.53 7.70
N ALA A 696 23.93 -11.47 8.20
CA ALA A 696 24.17 -11.68 9.63
C ALA A 696 23.54 -10.54 10.46
N GLY A 697 22.60 -10.86 11.36
CA GLY A 697 21.90 -9.86 12.17
C GLY A 697 20.84 -10.46 13.08
N LYS A 698 20.06 -9.59 13.74
CA LYS A 698 18.91 -10.02 14.55
C LYS A 698 17.62 -9.71 13.83
N VAL A 699 16.69 -10.66 13.86
CA VAL A 699 15.37 -10.55 13.25
C VAL A 699 14.34 -10.57 14.37
N LEU A 700 13.60 -9.47 14.53
CA LEU A 700 12.40 -9.43 15.33
C LEU A 700 11.25 -9.95 14.47
N ILE A 701 10.58 -11.00 14.93
CA ILE A 701 9.39 -11.56 14.29
C ILE A 701 8.20 -11.22 15.16
N THR A 702 7.20 -10.57 14.58
CA THR A 702 5.91 -10.32 15.21
C THR A 702 4.81 -11.00 14.41
N VAL A 703 3.88 -11.63 15.11
CA VAL A 703 2.65 -12.16 14.53
C VAL A 703 1.52 -11.22 14.92
N GLU A 704 0.85 -10.66 13.93
CA GLU A 704 -0.09 -9.55 14.05
C GLU A 704 -1.44 -9.92 13.45
N ASN A 705 -2.52 -9.26 13.87
CA ASN A 705 -3.84 -9.42 13.25
C ASN A 705 -4.48 -8.05 12.96
N GLY A 706 -5.77 -8.02 12.64
CA GLY A 706 -6.49 -6.77 12.39
C GLY A 706 -6.64 -5.82 13.58
N THR A 707 -6.10 -6.17 14.75
CA THR A 707 -6.29 -5.40 16.00
C THR A 707 -5.05 -5.18 16.84
N ARG A 708 -4.09 -6.12 16.90
CA ARG A 708 -2.94 -6.06 17.81
C ARG A 708 -1.81 -7.01 17.40
N VAL A 709 -0.67 -6.88 18.07
CA VAL A 709 0.39 -7.90 18.06
C VAL A 709 -0.03 -9.06 18.96
N LEU A 710 -0.06 -10.28 18.43
CA LEU A 710 -0.40 -11.51 19.13
C LEU A 710 0.83 -12.16 19.78
N GLU A 711 1.95 -12.16 19.06
CA GLU A 711 3.19 -12.81 19.50
C GLU A 711 4.40 -12.05 18.97
N SER A 712 5.50 -12.06 19.73
CA SER A 712 6.76 -11.45 19.32
C SER A 712 7.95 -12.24 19.84
N PHE A 713 8.97 -12.48 19.02
CA PHE A 713 10.20 -13.14 19.44
C PHE A 713 11.39 -12.73 18.57
N TRP A 714 12.60 -12.87 19.13
CA TRP A 714 13.85 -12.68 18.39
C TRP A 714 14.35 -13.97 17.78
N ALA A 715 14.94 -13.85 16.58
CA ALA A 715 15.73 -14.90 15.95
C ALA A 715 17.04 -14.32 15.43
N GLU A 716 18.07 -15.16 15.35
CA GLU A 716 19.34 -14.80 14.70
C GLU A 716 19.24 -15.14 13.21
N SER A 717 19.75 -14.25 12.35
CA SER A 717 19.95 -14.52 10.94
C SER A 717 21.44 -14.67 10.61
N LYS A 718 21.74 -15.59 9.70
CA LYS A 718 23.05 -15.80 9.08
C LYS A 718 23.01 -15.43 7.60
N GLN A 719 24.18 -15.29 6.98
CA GLN A 719 24.26 -15.07 5.54
C GLN A 719 23.60 -16.23 4.76
N GLY A 720 22.75 -15.89 3.81
CA GLY A 720 22.01 -16.84 2.98
C GLY A 720 20.62 -17.18 3.53
N GLU A 721 20.16 -18.42 3.33
CA GLU A 721 18.81 -18.83 3.69
C GLU A 721 18.64 -19.01 5.21
N ASN A 722 17.59 -18.42 5.76
CA ASN A 722 17.18 -18.52 7.15
C ASN A 722 15.74 -19.03 7.26
N THR A 723 15.45 -19.82 8.28
CA THR A 723 14.12 -20.36 8.55
C THR A 723 13.69 -20.01 9.96
N PHE A 724 12.43 -19.59 10.12
CA PHE A 724 11.80 -19.30 11.40
C PHE A 724 10.47 -20.05 11.50
N THR A 725 10.05 -20.43 12.71
CA THR A 725 8.80 -21.18 12.90
C THR A 725 7.99 -20.67 14.08
N PHE A 726 6.66 -20.79 13.96
CA PHE A 726 5.71 -20.58 15.06
C PHE A 726 4.46 -21.45 14.84
N GLN A 727 3.59 -21.58 15.85
CA GLN A 727 2.38 -22.40 15.77
C GLN A 727 1.16 -21.55 15.38
N ALA A 728 0.34 -22.03 14.46
CA ALA A 728 -0.94 -21.40 14.13
C ALA A 728 -1.93 -21.54 15.30
N LYS A 729 -2.36 -20.41 15.89
CA LYS A 729 -3.28 -20.35 17.05
C LYS A 729 -4.69 -19.91 16.62
N PRO A 730 -5.74 -20.19 17.41
CA PRO A 730 -7.10 -19.75 17.10
C PRO A 730 -7.24 -18.23 16.90
N GLU A 731 -6.52 -17.44 17.70
CA GLU A 731 -6.46 -15.97 17.64
C GLU A 731 -5.87 -15.39 16.34
N MET A 732 -5.27 -16.25 15.50
CA MET A 732 -4.73 -15.91 14.17
C MET A 732 -5.77 -16.10 13.05
N ALA A 733 -6.93 -16.71 13.35
CA ALA A 733 -7.98 -16.90 12.36
C ALA A 733 -8.83 -15.62 12.20
N PRO A 734 -9.23 -15.27 10.96
CA PRO A 734 -9.01 -15.99 9.70
C PRO A 734 -7.67 -15.66 9.02
N THR A 735 -6.99 -14.61 9.46
CA THR A 735 -5.73 -14.14 8.89
C THR A 735 -4.86 -13.51 9.97
N ALA A 736 -3.63 -13.97 10.07
CA ALA A 736 -2.57 -13.28 10.80
C ALA A 736 -1.52 -12.77 9.81
N TYR A 737 -0.64 -11.92 10.28
CA TYR A 737 0.43 -11.32 9.52
C TYR A 737 1.74 -11.63 10.21
N ALA A 738 2.64 -12.30 9.51
CA ALA A 738 4.03 -12.38 9.96
C ALA A 738 4.73 -11.10 9.54
N HIS A 739 5.29 -10.37 10.49
CA HIS A 739 6.09 -9.17 10.23
C HIS A 739 7.51 -9.43 10.72
N LEU A 740 8.48 -9.35 9.82
CA LEU A 740 9.90 -9.47 10.13
C LEU A 740 10.52 -8.08 10.12
N ALA A 741 11.27 -7.74 11.17
CA ALA A 741 12.12 -6.57 11.22
C ALA A 741 13.56 -7.01 11.50
N MET A 742 14.41 -6.94 10.48
CA MET A 742 15.83 -7.21 10.61
C MET A 742 16.56 -5.94 11.03
N ILE A 743 17.39 -6.07 12.06
CA ILE A 743 18.19 -4.98 12.61
C ILE A 743 19.67 -5.35 12.50
N GLN A 744 20.43 -4.48 11.85
CA GLN A 744 21.87 -4.60 11.72
C GLN A 744 22.59 -3.75 12.79
N PRO A 745 23.70 -4.24 13.36
CA PRO A 745 24.56 -3.45 14.23
C PRO A 745 25.12 -2.22 13.49
N HIS A 746 25.04 -1.02 14.09
CA HIS A 746 25.62 0.20 13.50
C HIS A 746 27.16 0.15 13.42
N ALA A 747 27.82 -0.60 14.32
CA ALA A 747 29.28 -0.62 14.41
C ALA A 747 29.99 -1.42 13.28
N GLN A 748 29.29 -1.82 12.22
CA GLN A 748 29.86 -2.60 11.12
C GLN A 748 30.03 -1.79 9.84
N VAL A 749 31.15 -2.02 9.14
CA VAL A 749 31.54 -1.33 7.89
C VAL A 749 31.51 -2.23 6.66
N LYS A 750 30.82 -3.39 6.74
CA LYS A 750 30.89 -4.43 5.71
C LYS A 750 29.96 -4.20 4.54
N ASN A 751 28.86 -3.48 4.74
CA ASN A 751 27.87 -3.19 3.70
C ASN A 751 27.16 -1.86 3.98
N ASP A 752 26.54 -1.29 2.95
CA ASP A 752 25.79 -0.02 3.01
C ASP A 752 24.26 -0.25 3.14
N LEU A 753 23.83 -1.42 3.61
CA LEU A 753 22.40 -1.73 3.77
C LEU A 753 21.78 -0.89 4.89
N PRO A 754 20.46 -0.62 4.83
CA PRO A 754 19.77 0.06 5.93
C PRO A 754 19.92 -0.67 7.26
N ILE A 755 20.09 0.11 8.34
CA ILE A 755 20.18 -0.39 9.73
C ILE A 755 18.95 -1.23 10.09
N ARG A 756 17.78 -0.89 9.55
CA ARG A 756 16.54 -1.64 9.71
C ARG A 756 15.93 -1.93 8.35
N MET A 757 15.59 -3.19 8.14
CA MET A 757 14.75 -3.62 7.04
C MET A 757 13.55 -4.40 7.56
N TYR A 758 12.44 -4.44 6.83
CA TYR A 758 11.21 -5.08 7.29
C TYR A 758 10.36 -5.65 6.16
N GLY A 759 9.61 -6.70 6.45
CA GLY A 759 8.69 -7.33 5.50
C GLY A 759 7.44 -7.84 6.21
N VAL A 760 6.34 -7.95 5.45
CA VAL A 760 5.07 -8.48 5.97
C VAL A 760 4.44 -9.44 4.96
N ILE A 761 3.96 -10.60 5.42
CA ILE A 761 3.14 -11.51 4.62
C ILE A 761 1.88 -11.94 5.37
N PRO A 762 0.74 -12.11 4.68
CA PRO A 762 -0.45 -12.71 5.28
C PRO A 762 -0.27 -14.22 5.45
N ILE A 763 -0.79 -14.74 6.54
CA ILE A 763 -0.85 -16.15 6.91
C ILE A 763 -2.32 -16.50 7.12
N GLY A 764 -2.91 -17.23 6.17
CA GLY A 764 -4.28 -17.70 6.30
C GLY A 764 -4.37 -18.78 7.39
N VAL A 765 -5.28 -18.60 8.35
CA VAL A 765 -5.51 -19.60 9.41
C VAL A 765 -6.98 -19.97 9.42
N GLU A 766 -7.25 -21.27 9.29
CA GLU A 766 -8.60 -21.82 9.39
C GLU A 766 -8.73 -22.68 10.64
N ASP A 767 -9.87 -22.51 11.32
CA ASP A 767 -10.29 -23.42 12.38
C ASP A 767 -11.43 -24.27 11.82
N PRO A 768 -11.19 -25.57 11.52
CA PRO A 768 -12.25 -26.46 11.04
C PRO A 768 -13.45 -26.58 11.99
N ALA A 769 -13.27 -26.29 13.28
CA ALA A 769 -14.33 -26.35 14.27
C ALA A 769 -15.41 -25.27 14.08
N THR A 770 -15.16 -24.23 13.29
CA THR A 770 -16.14 -23.15 13.05
C THR A 770 -17.08 -23.44 11.87
N ARG A 771 -16.85 -24.52 11.11
CA ARG A 771 -17.73 -24.91 10.01
C ARG A 771 -18.90 -25.76 10.53
N LEU A 772 -20.11 -25.29 10.24
CA LEU A 772 -21.34 -26.06 10.44
C LEU A 772 -21.81 -26.70 9.13
N ALA A 773 -22.30 -27.93 9.18
CA ALA A 773 -22.85 -28.65 8.03
C ALA A 773 -24.34 -28.99 8.29
N PRO A 774 -25.26 -28.01 8.19
CA PRO A 774 -26.68 -28.24 8.37
C PRO A 774 -27.24 -29.14 7.26
N LYS A 775 -28.11 -30.07 7.66
CA LYS A 775 -28.83 -31.00 6.78
C LYS A 775 -30.32 -30.77 6.92
N LEU A 776 -30.98 -30.63 5.77
CA LEU A 776 -32.44 -30.51 5.67
C LEU A 776 -33.02 -31.82 5.14
N LYS A 777 -34.12 -32.26 5.75
CA LYS A 777 -34.95 -33.36 5.26
C LYS A 777 -36.39 -32.87 5.11
N ILE A 778 -36.86 -32.89 3.87
CA ILE A 778 -38.18 -32.43 3.41
C ILE A 778 -38.63 -33.32 2.24
N ALA A 779 -39.93 -33.40 1.97
CA ALA A 779 -40.47 -34.08 0.80
C ALA A 779 -40.05 -33.36 -0.50
N GLU A 780 -39.85 -34.11 -1.59
CA GLU A 780 -39.46 -33.56 -2.90
C GLU A 780 -40.58 -32.75 -3.57
N GLU A 781 -41.84 -33.12 -3.32
CA GLU A 781 -43.01 -32.42 -3.83
C GLU A 781 -43.93 -32.02 -2.68
N LEU A 782 -44.44 -30.79 -2.73
CA LEU A 782 -45.38 -30.24 -1.76
C LEU A 782 -46.70 -29.94 -2.46
N LYS A 783 -47.82 -30.28 -1.82
CA LYS A 783 -49.15 -29.95 -2.31
C LYS A 783 -49.60 -28.61 -1.72
N PRO A 784 -50.30 -27.76 -2.49
CA PRO A 784 -50.92 -26.55 -1.97
C PRO A 784 -51.87 -26.86 -0.82
N GLU A 785 -51.95 -25.94 0.15
CA GLU A 785 -52.88 -26.02 1.29
C GLU A 785 -52.73 -27.30 2.15
N GLN A 786 -51.53 -27.91 2.14
CA GLN A 786 -51.20 -29.05 3.00
C GLN A 786 -50.06 -28.72 3.95
N ASP A 787 -50.18 -29.21 5.18
CA ASP A 787 -49.09 -29.16 6.15
C ASP A 787 -47.95 -30.06 5.70
N PHE A 788 -46.72 -29.60 5.93
CA PHE A 788 -45.51 -30.37 5.68
C PHE A 788 -44.52 -30.18 6.83
N THR A 789 -43.59 -31.12 6.97
CA THR A 789 -42.57 -31.11 8.02
C THR A 789 -41.20 -30.90 7.41
N VAL A 790 -40.39 -30.05 8.06
CA VAL A 790 -38.97 -29.85 7.74
C VAL A 790 -38.16 -30.29 8.96
N GLU A 791 -37.36 -31.33 8.80
CA GLU A 791 -36.40 -31.77 9.81
C GLU A 791 -35.04 -31.11 9.54
N ILE A 792 -34.47 -30.45 10.54
CA ILE A 792 -33.19 -29.75 10.47
C ILE A 792 -32.24 -30.36 11.51
N SER A 793 -31.05 -30.74 11.08
CA SER A 793 -30.00 -31.32 11.95
C SER A 793 -28.62 -30.85 11.51
N GLU A 794 -27.65 -30.79 12.43
CA GLU A 794 -26.23 -30.60 12.09
C GLU A 794 -25.58 -31.98 11.93
N THR A 795 -24.72 -32.15 10.93
CA THR A 795 -24.15 -33.46 10.56
C THR A 795 -23.34 -34.11 11.69
N THR A 796 -22.65 -33.31 12.50
CA THR A 796 -21.85 -33.76 13.65
C THR A 796 -22.54 -33.53 15.00
N GLY A 797 -23.78 -33.03 14.99
CA GLY A 797 -24.57 -32.77 16.20
C GLY A 797 -24.17 -31.49 16.95
N GLN A 798 -23.42 -30.58 16.32
CA GLN A 798 -23.07 -29.31 16.95
C GLN A 798 -24.32 -28.43 17.19
N PRO A 799 -24.41 -27.72 18.33
CA PRO A 799 -25.44 -26.72 18.54
C PRO A 799 -25.37 -25.62 17.47
N MET A 800 -26.51 -25.29 16.87
CA MET A 800 -26.58 -24.22 15.88
C MET A 800 -27.84 -23.37 16.07
N ALA A 801 -27.69 -22.06 15.92
CA ALA A 801 -28.79 -21.16 15.64
C ALA A 801 -29.04 -21.14 14.13
N TYR A 802 -30.30 -21.18 13.70
CA TYR A 802 -30.65 -21.21 12.28
C TYR A 802 -31.86 -20.32 12.00
N THR A 803 -31.93 -19.87 10.75
CA THR A 803 -33.12 -19.23 10.17
C THR A 803 -33.63 -20.09 9.02
N LEU A 804 -34.92 -20.40 9.01
CA LEU A 804 -35.57 -21.10 7.90
C LEU A 804 -36.37 -20.09 7.08
N ALA A 805 -36.12 -20.04 5.77
CA ALA A 805 -36.85 -19.21 4.83
C ALA A 805 -37.44 -20.09 3.72
N ILE A 806 -38.71 -19.84 3.37
CA ILE A 806 -39.41 -20.49 2.25
C ILE A 806 -39.83 -19.38 1.31
N VAL A 807 -39.27 -19.37 0.10
CA VAL A 807 -39.43 -18.27 -0.85
C VAL A 807 -39.75 -18.82 -2.24
N ASP A 808 -40.65 -18.14 -2.94
CA ASP A 808 -41.00 -18.44 -4.33
C ASP A 808 -39.76 -18.27 -5.25
N GLU A 809 -39.47 -19.30 -6.04
CA GLU A 809 -38.39 -19.31 -7.02
C GLU A 809 -38.54 -18.19 -8.06
N GLY A 810 -39.77 -17.80 -8.42
CA GLY A 810 -40.05 -16.69 -9.32
C GLY A 810 -39.58 -15.33 -8.79
N LEU A 811 -39.48 -15.17 -7.47
CA LEU A 811 -38.91 -13.99 -6.80
C LEU A 811 -37.39 -14.09 -6.66
N LEU A 812 -36.87 -15.26 -6.30
CA LEU A 812 -35.42 -15.49 -6.19
C LEU A 812 -34.73 -15.34 -7.56
N GLY A 813 -35.40 -15.76 -8.63
CA GLY A 813 -34.93 -15.65 -10.01
C GLY A 813 -34.73 -14.22 -10.50
N LEU A 814 -35.50 -13.24 -9.98
CA LEU A 814 -35.35 -11.83 -10.37
C LEU A 814 -33.95 -11.28 -10.08
N THR A 815 -33.30 -11.78 -9.02
CA THR A 815 -31.98 -11.34 -8.60
C THR A 815 -30.93 -12.46 -8.63
N ARG A 816 -31.28 -13.65 -9.13
CA ARG A 816 -30.48 -14.89 -8.98
C ARG A 816 -29.93 -15.05 -7.57
N PHE A 817 -30.81 -14.89 -6.59
CA PHE A 817 -30.46 -14.89 -5.19
C PHE A 817 -29.72 -16.18 -4.81
N LYS A 818 -28.53 -16.05 -4.22
CA LYS A 818 -27.79 -17.17 -3.64
C LYS A 818 -28.08 -17.22 -2.14
N THR A 819 -28.23 -18.43 -1.61
CA THR A 819 -28.35 -18.64 -0.16
C THR A 819 -27.15 -18.00 0.55
N PRO A 820 -27.38 -17.09 1.53
CA PRO A 820 -26.30 -16.45 2.27
C PRO A 820 -25.41 -17.45 2.98
N ASN A 821 -24.09 -17.26 2.91
CA ASN A 821 -23.10 -18.06 3.65
C ASN A 821 -22.35 -17.15 4.65
N PRO A 822 -22.76 -17.12 5.93
CA PRO A 822 -22.10 -16.30 6.95
C PRO A 822 -20.63 -16.66 7.15
N TRP A 823 -20.27 -17.95 7.02
CA TRP A 823 -18.91 -18.42 7.26
C TRP A 823 -17.92 -17.72 6.31
N ASP A 824 -18.24 -17.63 5.02
CA ASP A 824 -17.40 -16.94 4.03
C ASP A 824 -17.20 -15.46 4.34
N ALA A 825 -18.19 -14.81 4.98
CA ALA A 825 -18.11 -13.41 5.36
C ALA A 825 -17.24 -13.19 6.60
N PHE A 826 -17.39 -14.03 7.63
CA PHE A 826 -16.60 -13.92 8.88
C PHE A 826 -15.16 -14.44 8.72
N TYR A 827 -14.93 -15.39 7.82
CA TYR A 827 -13.62 -15.93 7.45
C TYR A 827 -12.98 -15.25 6.23
N ALA A 828 -13.53 -14.13 5.77
CA ALA A 828 -12.88 -13.30 4.78
C ALA A 828 -11.51 -12.82 5.31
N LYS A 829 -10.53 -12.67 4.41
CA LYS A 829 -9.21 -12.14 4.75
C LYS A 829 -9.36 -10.80 5.47
N GLU A 830 -8.79 -10.68 6.66
CA GLU A 830 -8.79 -9.44 7.43
C GLU A 830 -7.63 -8.54 7.02
N ALA A 831 -7.82 -7.22 7.07
CA ALA A 831 -6.73 -6.26 6.91
C ALA A 831 -5.85 -6.23 8.16
N LEU A 832 -4.56 -5.90 8.00
CA LEU A 832 -3.65 -5.65 9.13
C LEU A 832 -4.06 -4.38 9.89
N GLY A 833 -4.05 -4.43 11.23
CA GLY A 833 -4.43 -3.31 12.09
C GLY A 833 -3.37 -2.87 13.09
N VAL A 834 -2.09 -3.10 12.79
CA VAL A 834 -0.93 -2.83 13.68
C VAL A 834 0.08 -1.90 13.02
#